data_AF-A0A2V0PCK6-F1
#
_entry.id   AF-A0A2V0PCK6-F1
#
_cell.length_a   1.000
_cell.length_b   1.000
_cell.length_c   1.000
_cell.angle_alpha   90.00
_cell.angle_beta   90.00
_cell.angle_gamma   90.00
#
_symmetry.space_group_name_H-M   'P 1'
#
loop_
_entity.id
_entity.type
_entity.pdbx_description
1 polymer ?
#
loop_
_entity_poly.entity_id
_entity_poly.type
_entity_poly.pdbx_seq_one_letter_code
_entity_poly.pdbx_strand_id
1 'polypeptide(L)'
;MCDQSTCQPQNRSGIYVISDALEWRKPIVLRGDGPGETALFFTRSWTDLRGNTWQGGRSDYAHGIGLINIKGWDPISSPSLETRIANVSEDAEAGSTRLALSCRADTLAAGQMVRLVMRDPGDGSLAAELQNGALPASDALKGHPAPVQAEWRPELHRFVPMLDGATGLEHLRIEFPHTPYTAHLMDPGFNAISFIQVVNGWVKDVDVVNSDMGFYSWGSAFCTVDGLRLGATESRGALDGHRGVWLERGSDNLVKNFRIDVRMAHDLTVADTEFGSVFMDGSGLDLAMDHHRGSPWSNLFTNISAGDGWRVFMSSGDAKRGPHSGRWATFYNVRTSGERRARLPDADWGAALTWIGPPVDGEPPPGLGWFVEAFEAAPPYPENLYEAMRATRAARLGRQGGKAPTPPKPGDSPPGAPPRRSVSPPPWRPIRPAPAPAPEVEAGGGNATAASPPSEPPSPRPPSSAPPRAQPSPRQRPRRPSSPQLPSPQPPQEQPGPLPPSPSPTPPPQPQPSPPAPTAAPPRQPQRGSGPPPPPPPPLNAAARYVTLRLRNECRSPVVAAVHYLGLTGEWETAGWLDLEPAGGAAVAVLTGNSVYYVHAFERGDPGCLRGCWTGRDVTVEFDGRPRGFALYRMASDVTYGSTVTHSFVC
;
A
#
# COMPACT_ATOMS: atom_id res chain seq x y z
N MET A 1 43.18 12.57 23.61
CA MET A 1 42.92 11.23 24.18
C MET A 1 41.56 11.29 24.84
N CYS A 2 40.71 10.28 24.67
CA CYS A 2 39.46 10.15 25.43
C CYS A 2 39.58 8.92 26.34
N ASP A 3 39.10 9.03 27.58
CA ASP A 3 39.10 7.92 28.52
C ASP A 3 38.05 6.87 28.10
N GLN A 4 38.38 5.58 28.25
CA GLN A 4 37.50 4.48 27.86
C GLN A 4 36.39 4.21 28.88
N SER A 5 36.40 4.90 30.03
CA SER A 5 35.31 4.86 31.01
C SER A 5 34.00 5.51 30.54
N THR A 6 34.04 6.43 29.57
CA THR A 6 32.88 7.28 29.20
C THR A 6 32.22 6.94 27.85
N CYS A 7 32.73 5.96 27.08
CA CYS A 7 32.13 5.52 25.82
C CYS A 7 30.91 4.61 25.99
N GLN A 8 29.91 5.06 26.77
CA GLN A 8 28.53 4.63 26.57
C GLN A 8 27.99 5.31 25.31
N PRO A 9 27.35 4.60 24.36
CA PRO A 9 26.66 5.22 23.23
C PRO A 9 25.36 5.88 23.69
N GLN A 10 25.49 7.00 24.40
CA GLN A 10 24.36 7.80 24.88
C GLN A 10 23.70 8.54 23.72
N ASN A 11 22.56 8.04 23.26
CA ASN A 11 21.63 8.83 22.47
C ASN A 11 20.77 9.66 23.44
N ARG A 12 21.43 10.67 24.03
CA ARG A 12 20.96 11.44 25.21
C ARG A 12 19.56 12.03 25.03
N SER A 13 18.86 12.24 26.13
CA SER A 13 17.73 13.19 26.21
C SER A 13 18.06 14.49 25.47
N GLY A 14 17.17 14.91 24.56
CA GLY A 14 17.35 16.04 23.67
C GLY A 14 16.49 15.98 22.41
N ILE A 15 16.35 17.12 21.74
CA ILE A 15 15.69 17.25 20.44
C ILE A 15 16.77 17.26 19.35
N TYR A 16 16.79 16.21 18.53
CA TYR A 16 17.67 16.05 17.39
C TYR A 16 16.98 16.61 16.14
N VAL A 17 17.48 17.72 15.61
CA VAL A 17 16.95 18.34 14.39
C VAL A 17 17.49 17.59 13.17
N ILE A 18 16.60 16.90 12.45
CA ILE A 18 16.93 16.09 11.28
C ILE A 18 16.47 16.82 10.01
N SER A 19 17.32 16.84 8.98
CA SER A 19 17.11 17.61 7.73
C SER A 19 17.16 16.79 6.44
N ASP A 20 17.25 15.45 6.54
CA ASP A 20 17.13 14.49 5.45
C ASP A 20 16.65 13.13 6.00
N ALA A 21 16.28 12.18 5.14
CA ALA A 21 15.80 10.86 5.55
C ALA A 21 16.91 9.98 6.18
N LEU A 22 16.55 9.21 7.21
CA LEU A 22 17.40 8.16 7.79
C LEU A 22 17.11 6.83 7.11
N GLU A 23 18.11 6.21 6.46
CA GLU A 23 17.95 4.91 5.81
C GLU A 23 19.04 3.91 6.20
N TRP A 24 18.65 2.65 6.46
CA TRP A 24 19.62 1.57 6.67
C TRP A 24 19.18 0.22 6.11
N ARG A 25 20.19 -0.60 5.80
CA ARG A 25 20.12 -1.96 5.26
C ARG A 25 20.93 -2.96 6.10
N LYS A 26 21.00 -2.74 7.42
CA LYS A 26 21.84 -3.47 8.39
C LYS A 26 21.06 -3.70 9.69
N PRO A 27 21.43 -4.67 10.53
CA PRO A 27 20.90 -4.75 11.90
C PRO A 27 21.36 -3.54 12.71
N ILE A 28 20.47 -2.54 12.84
CA ILE A 28 20.69 -1.31 13.60
C ILE A 28 19.41 -1.00 14.38
N VAL A 29 19.56 -0.76 15.69
CA VAL A 29 18.48 -0.32 16.57
C VAL A 29 18.70 1.15 16.89
N LEU A 30 17.72 2.01 16.61
CA LEU A 30 17.74 3.41 17.02
C LEU A 30 16.97 3.55 18.34
N ARG A 31 17.71 3.74 19.42
CA ARG A 31 17.18 3.82 20.80
C ARG A 31 17.30 5.25 21.33
N GLY A 32 16.28 5.75 22.02
CA GLY A 32 16.37 6.93 22.88
C GLY A 32 16.25 6.61 24.38
N ASP A 33 16.13 7.65 25.20
CA ASP A 33 15.91 7.58 26.64
C ASP A 33 14.40 7.59 27.03
N GLY A 34 13.49 7.80 26.06
CA GLY A 34 12.03 7.77 26.20
C GLY A 34 11.32 8.79 25.27
N PRO A 35 10.03 8.63 24.91
CA PRO A 35 9.32 9.59 24.04
C PRO A 35 9.17 11.03 24.57
N GLY A 36 9.25 11.21 25.90
CA GLY A 36 9.34 12.53 26.53
C GLY A 36 10.76 13.13 26.49
N GLU A 37 11.78 12.29 26.38
CA GLU A 37 13.19 12.62 26.62
C GLU A 37 13.98 12.80 25.32
N THR A 38 13.84 11.88 24.36
CA THR A 38 14.55 11.89 23.07
C THR A 38 13.54 12.12 21.93
N ALA A 39 13.71 13.20 21.18
CA ALA A 39 12.86 13.50 20.02
C ALA A 39 13.69 13.66 18.73
N LEU A 40 13.21 13.10 17.62
CA LEU A 40 13.74 13.26 16.27
C LEU A 40 12.81 14.22 15.50
N PHE A 41 13.22 15.48 15.37
CA PHE A 41 12.42 16.52 14.71
C PHE A 41 12.80 16.64 13.23
N PHE A 42 11.97 16.11 12.34
CA PHE A 42 12.23 16.08 10.89
C PHE A 42 11.69 17.34 10.21
N THR A 43 12.61 18.26 9.91
CA THR A 43 12.31 19.62 9.41
C THR A 43 11.76 19.70 7.98
N ARG A 44 11.75 18.60 7.22
CA ARG A 44 11.44 18.58 5.78
C ARG A 44 10.65 17.33 5.42
N SER A 45 9.59 17.51 4.63
CA SER A 45 8.82 16.41 4.04
C SER A 45 9.59 15.75 2.90
N TRP A 46 9.14 14.58 2.44
CA TRP A 46 9.68 13.99 1.22
C TRP A 46 9.58 14.93 0.00
N THR A 47 8.48 15.69 -0.13
CA THR A 47 8.31 16.71 -1.18
C THR A 47 9.41 17.78 -1.11
N ASP A 48 9.75 18.26 0.09
CA ASP A 48 10.85 19.21 0.27
C ASP A 48 12.21 18.58 -0.06
N LEU A 49 12.40 17.30 0.27
CA LEU A 49 13.69 16.61 0.18
C LEU A 49 14.05 16.12 -1.22
N ARG A 50 13.05 15.75 -2.05
CA ARG A 50 13.25 15.09 -3.35
C ARG A 50 12.36 15.63 -4.48
N GLY A 51 11.51 16.62 -4.20
CA GLY A 51 10.46 17.07 -5.13
C GLY A 51 9.23 16.15 -5.09
N ASN A 52 8.19 16.47 -5.88
CA ASN A 52 6.98 15.65 -5.99
C ASN A 52 6.40 15.89 -7.40
N THR A 53 6.04 14.84 -8.13
CA THR A 53 5.65 14.90 -9.55
C THR A 53 4.14 15.12 -9.76
N TRP A 54 3.55 15.91 -8.86
CA TRP A 54 2.12 16.06 -8.62
C TRP A 54 1.33 16.59 -9.84
N GLN A 55 0.94 15.67 -10.72
CA GLN A 55 0.04 15.87 -11.86
C GLN A 55 -1.07 14.80 -11.77
N GLY A 56 -2.34 15.19 -11.94
CA GLY A 56 -3.47 14.27 -11.69
C GLY A 56 -3.78 14.04 -10.20
N GLY A 57 -3.52 15.03 -9.34
CA GLY A 57 -4.09 15.11 -7.99
C GLY A 57 -3.46 14.25 -6.88
N ARG A 58 -2.69 13.21 -7.21
CA ARG A 58 -2.08 12.28 -6.24
C ARG A 58 -0.60 12.56 -6.00
N SER A 59 -0.19 12.57 -4.73
CA SER A 59 1.21 12.71 -4.31
C SER A 59 1.99 11.39 -4.47
N ASP A 60 3.25 11.49 -4.89
CA ASP A 60 4.20 10.36 -4.90
C ASP A 60 4.36 9.69 -3.51
N TYR A 61 4.15 10.46 -2.43
CA TYR A 61 4.39 10.02 -1.05
C TYR A 61 3.14 9.47 -0.35
N ALA A 62 1.96 9.57 -0.98
CA ALA A 62 0.71 8.99 -0.52
C ALA A 62 0.72 7.45 -0.48
N HIS A 63 1.61 6.83 -1.27
CA HIS A 63 1.89 5.40 -1.27
C HIS A 63 3.39 5.14 -1.09
N GLY A 64 4.08 6.11 -0.47
CA GLY A 64 5.52 6.13 -0.28
C GLY A 64 5.98 5.60 1.07
N ILE A 65 7.29 5.67 1.26
CA ILE A 65 8.00 5.22 2.45
C ILE A 65 8.10 6.34 3.51
N GLY A 66 8.54 5.98 4.71
CA GLY A 66 8.87 6.86 5.83
C GLY A 66 10.09 7.73 5.56
N LEU A 67 10.33 8.69 6.44
CA LEU A 67 11.60 9.42 6.57
C LEU A 67 12.59 8.64 7.45
N ILE A 68 12.13 7.59 8.13
CA ILE A 68 12.94 6.53 8.75
C ILE A 68 12.68 5.21 8.01
N ASN A 69 13.75 4.61 7.46
CA ASN A 69 13.66 3.47 6.56
C ASN A 69 14.55 2.30 6.95
N ILE A 70 13.92 1.20 7.35
CA ILE A 70 14.58 -0.10 7.52
C ILE A 70 14.33 -0.91 6.23
N LYS A 71 15.31 -0.93 5.34
CA LYS A 71 15.21 -1.56 4.01
C LYS A 71 15.96 -2.89 3.97
N GLY A 72 15.23 -3.95 4.29
CA GLY A 72 15.65 -5.32 4.01
C GLY A 72 15.71 -5.62 2.51
N TRP A 73 15.81 -6.91 2.22
CA TRP A 73 15.65 -7.50 0.90
C TRP A 73 15.25 -8.95 1.09
N ASP A 74 14.29 -9.42 0.29
CA ASP A 74 13.95 -10.82 0.18
C ASP A 74 14.01 -11.21 -1.31
N PRO A 75 14.93 -12.11 -1.72
CA PRO A 75 15.12 -12.51 -3.11
C PRO A 75 13.98 -13.33 -3.72
N ILE A 76 12.85 -13.54 -3.01
CA ILE A 76 11.62 -14.16 -3.54
C ILE A 76 10.95 -13.24 -4.58
N SER A 77 11.63 -13.13 -5.72
CA SER A 77 11.15 -12.60 -6.99
C SER A 77 10.71 -13.76 -7.88
N SER A 78 9.73 -13.53 -8.74
CA SER A 78 9.33 -14.51 -9.76
C SER A 78 10.09 -14.24 -11.06
N PRO A 79 10.76 -15.22 -11.71
CA PRO A 79 10.87 -16.65 -11.38
C PRO A 79 12.28 -17.01 -10.87
N SER A 80 12.71 -16.48 -9.72
CA SER A 80 14.05 -16.77 -9.18
C SER A 80 14.19 -18.24 -8.75
N LEU A 81 14.98 -19.00 -9.53
CA LEU A 81 15.33 -20.39 -9.20
C LEU A 81 16.29 -20.48 -7.99
N GLU A 82 16.89 -19.36 -7.59
CA GLU A 82 17.90 -19.24 -6.53
C GLU A 82 17.38 -19.64 -5.14
N THR A 83 16.12 -19.30 -4.84
CA THR A 83 15.48 -19.61 -3.55
C THR A 83 14.63 -20.88 -3.60
N ARG A 84 14.27 -21.37 -4.79
CA ARG A 84 13.31 -22.46 -4.99
C ARG A 84 13.90 -23.83 -4.66
N ILE A 85 13.29 -24.53 -3.70
CA ILE A 85 13.66 -25.87 -3.24
C ILE A 85 13.01 -26.93 -4.14
N ALA A 86 11.68 -26.96 -4.18
CA ALA A 86 10.86 -28.00 -4.81
C ALA A 86 9.50 -27.43 -5.27
N ASN A 87 8.75 -28.20 -6.07
CA ASN A 87 7.29 -28.03 -6.12
C ASN A 87 6.65 -28.84 -4.99
N VAL A 88 5.49 -28.41 -4.52
CA VAL A 88 4.51 -29.32 -3.91
C VAL A 88 3.95 -30.23 -5.02
N SER A 89 3.81 -31.52 -4.76
CA SER A 89 3.46 -32.53 -5.78
C SER A 89 2.05 -33.12 -5.66
N GLU A 90 1.37 -32.90 -4.55
CA GLU A 90 0.04 -33.42 -4.22
C GLU A 90 -0.72 -32.34 -3.45
N ASP A 91 -2.06 -32.34 -3.54
CA ASP A 91 -2.88 -31.36 -2.83
C ASP A 91 -2.82 -31.56 -1.30
N ALA A 92 -3.05 -30.50 -0.53
CA ALA A 92 -3.12 -30.56 0.93
C ALA A 92 -4.28 -29.73 1.48
N GLU A 93 -5.13 -30.35 2.31
CA GLU A 93 -6.25 -29.68 2.96
C GLU A 93 -5.81 -28.54 3.90
N ALA A 94 -6.68 -27.55 4.07
CA ALA A 94 -6.44 -26.44 4.99
C ALA A 94 -6.21 -26.96 6.43
N GLY A 95 -5.12 -26.52 7.07
CA GLY A 95 -4.69 -27.02 8.38
C GLY A 95 -3.84 -28.30 8.33
N SER A 96 -3.51 -28.84 7.15
CA SER A 96 -2.52 -29.91 7.01
C SER A 96 -1.17 -29.51 7.62
N THR A 97 -0.53 -30.46 8.29
CA THR A 97 0.84 -30.34 8.83
C THR A 97 1.89 -31.04 7.96
N ARG A 98 1.53 -31.43 6.73
CA ARG A 98 2.37 -32.18 5.79
C ARG A 98 2.14 -31.69 4.35
N LEU A 99 3.21 -31.64 3.57
CA LEU A 99 3.20 -31.36 2.13
C LEU A 99 4.02 -32.45 1.42
N ALA A 100 3.51 -33.00 0.32
CA ALA A 100 4.28 -33.85 -0.58
C ALA A 100 5.15 -32.96 -1.49
N LEU A 101 6.41 -33.33 -1.73
CA LEU A 101 7.36 -32.51 -2.50
C LEU A 101 7.95 -33.30 -3.67
N SER A 102 8.05 -32.66 -4.84
CA SER A 102 8.43 -33.31 -6.10
C SER A 102 9.82 -33.92 -6.10
N CYS A 103 10.78 -33.30 -5.40
CA CYS A 103 12.17 -33.75 -5.22
C CYS A 103 12.92 -32.83 -4.24
N ARG A 104 14.18 -33.17 -3.92
CA ARG A 104 15.16 -32.37 -3.14
C ARG A 104 14.87 -32.11 -1.65
N ALA A 105 14.23 -33.07 -0.97
CA ALA A 105 14.10 -33.05 0.49
C ALA A 105 15.44 -33.21 1.25
N ASP A 106 16.52 -33.62 0.58
CA ASP A 106 17.89 -33.64 1.07
C ASP A 106 18.45 -32.24 1.41
N THR A 107 17.83 -31.18 0.87
CA THR A 107 18.17 -29.78 1.16
C THR A 107 17.36 -29.16 2.31
N LEU A 108 16.55 -29.96 3.02
CA LEU A 108 15.73 -29.54 4.16
C LEU A 108 16.28 -30.09 5.48
N ALA A 109 16.40 -29.22 6.48
CA ALA A 109 16.74 -29.58 7.86
C ALA A 109 15.58 -29.35 8.83
N ALA A 110 15.50 -30.14 9.90
CA ALA A 110 14.54 -29.90 10.97
C ALA A 110 14.78 -28.52 11.64
N GLY A 111 13.73 -27.71 11.76
CA GLY A 111 13.83 -26.32 12.26
C GLY A 111 14.22 -25.28 11.21
N GLN A 112 14.41 -25.65 9.95
CA GLN A 112 14.62 -24.71 8.85
C GLN A 112 13.33 -23.97 8.49
N MET A 113 13.37 -22.64 8.47
CA MET A 113 12.28 -21.84 7.92
C MET A 113 12.24 -21.95 6.39
N VAL A 114 11.02 -22.12 5.86
CA VAL A 114 10.69 -22.21 4.43
C VAL A 114 9.44 -21.39 4.17
N ARG A 115 9.27 -20.86 2.96
CA ARG A 115 8.04 -20.18 2.53
C ARG A 115 7.35 -21.00 1.44
N LEU A 116 6.05 -21.19 1.58
CA LEU A 116 5.20 -21.68 0.50
C LEU A 116 4.79 -20.50 -0.39
N VAL A 117 5.05 -20.59 -1.68
CA VAL A 117 4.67 -19.60 -2.69
C VAL A 117 3.67 -20.24 -3.64
N MET A 118 2.38 -20.05 -3.35
CA MET A 118 1.31 -20.33 -4.32
C MET A 118 1.20 -19.20 -5.34
N ARG A 119 0.61 -19.48 -6.49
CA ARG A 119 0.46 -18.56 -7.62
C ARG A 119 -0.87 -18.82 -8.29
N ASP A 120 -1.64 -17.77 -8.53
CA ASP A 120 -2.75 -17.91 -9.46
C ASP A 120 -2.23 -18.34 -10.86
N PRO A 121 -2.85 -19.33 -11.53
CA PRO A 121 -2.39 -19.78 -12.84
C PRO A 121 -2.83 -18.87 -14.00
N GLY A 122 -3.63 -17.83 -13.73
CA GLY A 122 -4.24 -16.93 -14.73
C GLY A 122 -5.71 -17.24 -15.01
N ASP A 123 -6.36 -18.01 -14.13
CA ASP A 123 -7.81 -18.27 -14.13
C ASP A 123 -8.50 -17.79 -12.85
N GLY A 124 -7.75 -17.16 -11.93
CA GLY A 124 -8.26 -16.54 -10.72
C GLY A 124 -8.79 -17.50 -9.66
N SER A 125 -8.53 -18.80 -9.78
CA SER A 125 -8.91 -19.84 -8.82
C SER A 125 -8.38 -19.56 -7.40
N LEU A 126 -7.14 -19.08 -7.27
CA LEU A 126 -6.57 -18.69 -5.97
C LEU A 126 -7.24 -17.41 -5.42
N ALA A 127 -7.68 -16.50 -6.30
CA ALA A 127 -8.46 -15.33 -5.91
C ALA A 127 -9.86 -15.68 -5.41
N ALA A 128 -10.53 -16.61 -6.10
CA ALA A 128 -11.79 -17.17 -5.63
C ALA A 128 -11.62 -17.86 -4.27
N GLU A 129 -10.56 -18.65 -4.05
CA GLU A 129 -10.32 -19.34 -2.77
C GLU A 129 -10.13 -18.39 -1.59
N LEU A 130 -9.24 -17.39 -1.69
CA LEU A 130 -9.01 -16.43 -0.61
C LEU A 130 -10.28 -15.59 -0.32
N GLN A 131 -11.19 -15.49 -1.29
CA GLN A 131 -12.49 -14.84 -1.18
C GLN A 131 -13.67 -15.79 -0.94
N ASN A 132 -13.43 -17.08 -0.70
CA ASN A 132 -14.46 -18.12 -0.50
C ASN A 132 -15.56 -18.10 -1.60
N GLY A 133 -15.15 -17.95 -2.86
CA GLY A 133 -16.03 -17.89 -4.03
C GLY A 133 -16.74 -16.55 -4.26
N ALA A 134 -16.52 -15.52 -3.43
CA ALA A 134 -17.16 -14.20 -3.57
C ALA A 134 -16.64 -13.36 -4.76
N LEU A 135 -15.70 -13.89 -5.56
CA LEU A 135 -15.12 -13.24 -6.73
C LEU A 135 -15.10 -14.15 -7.97
N PRO A 136 -15.37 -13.60 -9.17
CA PRO A 136 -14.80 -14.13 -10.40
C PRO A 136 -13.29 -13.80 -10.49
N ALA A 137 -12.61 -14.49 -11.41
CA ALA A 137 -11.17 -14.55 -11.55
C ALA A 137 -10.38 -13.22 -11.52
N SER A 138 -9.20 -13.20 -10.85
CA SER A 138 -8.16 -12.16 -11.07
C SER A 138 -6.72 -12.60 -10.73
N ASP A 139 -5.73 -12.15 -11.51
CA ASP A 139 -4.36 -12.69 -11.59
C ASP A 139 -3.40 -12.40 -10.40
N ALA A 140 -3.88 -11.84 -9.28
CA ALA A 140 -3.09 -10.89 -8.48
C ALA A 140 -2.55 -11.37 -7.12
N LEU A 141 -2.55 -12.69 -6.80
CA LEU A 141 -2.33 -13.19 -5.43
C LEU A 141 -1.26 -14.29 -5.33
N LYS A 142 -0.52 -14.35 -4.20
CA LYS A 142 0.56 -15.34 -3.95
C LYS A 142 0.79 -15.64 -2.47
N GLY A 143 1.05 -16.91 -2.15
CA GLY A 143 1.38 -17.41 -0.80
C GLY A 143 0.20 -18.03 -0.05
N HIS A 144 0.37 -18.19 1.27
CA HIS A 144 -0.65 -18.49 2.31
C HIS A 144 -0.98 -19.96 2.69
N PRO A 145 -1.39 -20.22 3.97
CA PRO A 145 -2.11 -21.42 4.37
C PRO A 145 -3.61 -21.35 4.03
N ALA A 146 -3.92 -21.29 2.74
CA ALA A 146 -5.17 -21.80 2.19
C ALA A 146 -5.08 -23.35 2.09
N PRO A 147 -6.07 -24.12 1.60
CA PRO A 147 -5.77 -25.44 1.04
C PRO A 147 -4.75 -25.26 -0.09
N VAL A 148 -3.84 -26.21 -0.26
CA VAL A 148 -2.78 -26.14 -1.26
C VAL A 148 -3.20 -27.00 -2.43
N GLN A 149 -3.56 -26.38 -3.56
CA GLN A 149 -3.91 -27.10 -4.79
C GLN A 149 -2.76 -27.06 -5.81
N ALA A 150 -2.49 -28.19 -6.46
CA ALA A 150 -1.40 -28.34 -7.42
C ALA A 150 -1.55 -27.44 -8.66
N GLU A 151 -2.79 -27.07 -9.02
CA GLU A 151 -3.09 -26.09 -10.07
C GLU A 151 -2.51 -24.70 -9.78
N TRP A 152 -2.46 -24.27 -8.51
CA TRP A 152 -1.86 -22.99 -8.08
C TRP A 152 -0.32 -23.05 -7.98
N ARG A 153 0.26 -24.06 -8.64
CA ARG A 153 1.71 -24.30 -8.81
C ARG A 153 2.52 -24.00 -7.55
N PRO A 154 2.27 -24.69 -6.42
CA PRO A 154 2.84 -24.29 -5.15
C PRO A 154 4.35 -24.60 -5.12
N GLU A 155 5.16 -23.57 -4.95
CA GLU A 155 6.62 -23.69 -4.89
C GLU A 155 7.08 -23.56 -3.44
N LEU A 156 7.94 -24.49 -2.99
CA LEU A 156 8.61 -24.37 -1.70
C LEU A 156 9.91 -23.59 -1.88
N HIS A 157 10.06 -22.48 -1.17
CA HIS A 157 11.25 -21.62 -1.22
C HIS A 157 11.99 -21.61 0.12
N ARG A 158 13.31 -21.43 0.06
CA ARG A 158 14.15 -21.06 1.21
C ARG A 158 13.66 -19.71 1.75
N PHE A 159 13.43 -19.62 3.05
CA PHE A 159 13.23 -18.34 3.71
C PHE A 159 14.61 -17.68 3.93
N VAL A 160 14.90 -16.59 3.20
CA VAL A 160 16.21 -15.93 3.20
C VAL A 160 16.11 -14.39 3.25
N PRO A 161 15.51 -13.82 4.31
CA PRO A 161 15.52 -12.37 4.53
C PRO A 161 16.94 -11.84 4.72
N MET A 162 17.24 -10.67 4.15
CA MET A 162 18.51 -9.95 4.35
C MET A 162 18.59 -9.27 5.73
N LEU A 163 17.45 -8.95 6.34
CA LEU A 163 17.36 -8.45 7.72
C LEU A 163 16.44 -9.37 8.52
N ASP A 164 17.04 -10.10 9.45
CA ASP A 164 16.38 -11.00 10.40
C ASP A 164 16.87 -10.66 11.82
N GLY A 165 16.02 -9.95 12.56
CA GLY A 165 16.30 -9.49 13.91
C GLY A 165 17.30 -8.33 14.01
N ALA A 166 17.55 -7.91 15.25
CA ALA A 166 18.50 -6.86 15.64
C ALA A 166 18.35 -5.52 14.87
N THR A 167 17.13 -5.19 14.43
CA THR A 167 16.83 -3.92 13.74
C THR A 167 15.50 -3.35 14.20
N GLY A 168 15.44 -2.03 14.46
CA GLY A 168 14.22 -1.42 14.99
C GLY A 168 14.39 -0.01 15.52
N LEU A 169 13.33 0.51 16.15
CA LEU A 169 13.30 1.78 16.85
C LEU A 169 12.69 1.60 18.25
N GLU A 170 13.24 2.27 19.25
CA GLU A 170 12.66 2.23 20.59
C GLU A 170 12.90 3.48 21.45
N HIS A 171 11.96 3.75 22.36
CA HIS A 171 12.09 4.74 23.44
C HIS A 171 12.38 6.17 22.93
N LEU A 172 11.61 6.68 21.96
CA LEU A 172 11.82 8.01 21.37
C LEU A 172 10.54 8.59 20.74
N ARG A 173 10.53 9.90 20.48
CA ARG A 173 9.51 10.57 19.68
C ARG A 173 10.01 10.88 18.28
N ILE A 174 9.14 10.75 17.28
CA ILE A 174 9.32 11.28 15.91
C ILE A 174 8.35 12.44 15.76
N GLU A 175 8.83 13.59 15.33
CA GLU A 175 8.03 14.83 15.30
C GLU A 175 8.24 15.59 14.00
N PHE A 176 7.14 16.10 13.44
CA PHE A 176 7.13 16.91 12.23
C PHE A 176 6.58 18.32 12.50
N PRO A 177 6.97 19.34 11.69
CA PRO A 177 6.29 20.62 11.66
C PRO A 177 4.78 20.45 11.52
N HIS A 178 4.00 21.16 12.33
CA HIS A 178 2.55 21.19 12.11
C HIS A 178 2.25 21.80 10.75
N THR A 179 1.40 21.11 10.00
CA THR A 179 0.96 21.49 8.66
C THR A 179 -0.49 21.03 8.49
N PRO A 180 -1.39 21.83 7.90
CA PRO A 180 -2.75 21.39 7.63
C PRO A 180 -2.79 20.19 6.68
N TYR A 181 -3.57 19.17 7.04
CA TYR A 181 -3.85 18.01 6.19
C TYR A 181 -5.07 18.33 5.32
N THR A 182 -4.83 18.68 4.06
CA THR A 182 -5.82 19.37 3.22
C THR A 182 -6.77 18.43 2.46
N ALA A 183 -6.30 17.25 2.04
CA ALA A 183 -7.09 16.27 1.30
C ALA A 183 -6.43 14.87 1.30
N HIS A 184 -7.25 13.84 1.06
CA HIS A 184 -6.76 12.48 0.86
C HIS A 184 -5.86 12.37 -0.38
N LEU A 185 -4.81 11.55 -0.31
CA LEU A 185 -3.77 11.37 -1.34
C LEU A 185 -2.90 12.60 -1.66
N MET A 186 -3.05 13.72 -0.95
CA MET A 186 -2.33 14.97 -1.20
C MET A 186 -1.13 15.18 -0.25
N ASP A 187 -0.55 14.09 0.23
CA ASP A 187 0.47 14.05 1.29
C ASP A 187 1.78 14.76 0.87
N PRO A 188 2.25 15.80 1.58
CA PRO A 188 3.61 16.32 1.36
C PRO A 188 4.68 15.27 1.69
N GLY A 189 4.37 14.32 2.57
CA GLY A 189 5.21 13.17 2.87
C GLY A 189 5.98 13.32 4.18
N PHE A 190 5.34 13.86 5.22
CA PHE A 190 5.76 13.74 6.62
C PHE A 190 5.44 12.34 7.14
N ASN A 191 6.05 11.35 6.49
CA ASN A 191 5.91 9.94 6.77
C ASN A 191 6.96 9.52 7.81
N ALA A 192 6.61 8.81 8.87
CA ALA A 192 7.54 8.41 9.93
C ALA A 192 8.30 7.13 9.60
N ILE A 193 7.77 5.95 9.93
CA ILE A 193 8.53 4.69 9.92
C ILE A 193 8.15 3.81 8.72
N SER A 194 9.14 3.17 8.09
CA SER A 194 8.91 2.12 7.09
C SER A 194 9.83 0.91 7.20
N PHE A 195 9.20 -0.27 7.24
CA PHE A 195 9.86 -1.58 7.21
C PHE A 195 9.60 -2.24 5.85
N ILE A 196 10.65 -2.38 5.03
CA ILE A 196 10.55 -2.97 3.69
C ILE A 196 11.32 -4.30 3.69
N GLN A 197 10.61 -5.43 3.55
CA GLN A 197 11.19 -6.79 3.61
C GLN A 197 12.04 -7.05 4.87
N VAL A 198 11.55 -6.61 6.04
CA VAL A 198 12.18 -6.82 7.35
C VAL A 198 11.58 -8.06 8.01
N VAL A 199 12.42 -8.85 8.71
CA VAL A 199 11.97 -9.97 9.53
C VAL A 199 12.43 -9.79 10.97
N ASN A 200 11.57 -10.13 11.95
CA ASN A 200 11.84 -10.01 13.39
C ASN A 200 12.31 -8.59 13.84
N GLY A 201 11.88 -7.54 13.13
CA GLY A 201 12.15 -6.14 13.49
C GLY A 201 11.12 -5.57 14.46
N TRP A 202 11.43 -4.46 15.14
CA TRP A 202 10.48 -3.86 16.09
C TRP A 202 10.41 -2.32 16.11
N VAL A 203 9.24 -1.82 16.51
CA VAL A 203 9.01 -0.43 16.96
C VAL A 203 8.44 -0.53 18.37
N LYS A 204 9.05 0.12 19.36
CA LYS A 204 8.65 -0.04 20.76
C LYS A 204 8.70 1.25 21.58
N ASP A 205 7.61 1.62 22.24
CA ASP A 205 7.54 2.86 23.06
C ASP A 205 7.96 4.08 22.22
N VAL A 206 7.12 4.42 21.24
CA VAL A 206 7.39 5.49 20.26
C VAL A 206 6.15 6.36 20.06
N ASP A 207 6.29 7.67 20.31
CA ASP A 207 5.32 8.68 19.91
C ASP A 207 5.65 9.18 18.49
N VAL A 208 4.64 9.35 17.64
CA VAL A 208 4.75 10.01 16.32
C VAL A 208 3.77 11.17 16.28
N VAL A 209 4.27 12.37 15.97
CA VAL A 209 3.50 13.63 16.07
C VAL A 209 3.51 14.39 14.74
N ASN A 210 2.33 14.85 14.31
CA ASN A 210 2.07 15.62 13.08
C ASN A 210 2.38 14.88 11.76
N SER A 211 2.26 13.55 11.74
CA SER A 211 2.62 12.71 10.58
C SER A 211 1.49 12.53 9.56
N ASP A 212 1.85 12.53 8.27
CA ASP A 212 0.97 12.05 7.18
C ASP A 212 0.84 10.51 7.21
N MET A 213 1.91 9.81 7.61
CA MET A 213 1.93 8.37 7.86
C MET A 213 2.72 8.04 9.13
N GLY A 214 2.14 7.22 10.03
CA GLY A 214 2.79 6.78 11.28
C GLY A 214 3.75 5.60 11.10
N PHE A 215 3.21 4.42 10.77
CA PHE A 215 3.99 3.22 10.48
C PHE A 215 3.50 2.54 9.22
N TYR A 216 4.44 2.12 8.37
CA TYR A 216 4.17 1.29 7.20
C TYR A 216 5.10 0.07 7.18
N SER A 217 4.58 -1.09 6.78
CA SER A 217 5.41 -2.21 6.39
C SER A 217 4.97 -2.84 5.08
N TRP A 218 5.96 -3.20 4.26
CA TRP A 218 5.78 -3.88 2.99
C TRP A 218 6.57 -5.18 2.98
N GLY A 219 5.90 -6.32 2.73
CA GLY A 219 6.54 -7.63 2.60
C GLY A 219 7.35 -8.08 3.82
N SER A 220 7.03 -7.56 5.01
CA SER A 220 7.75 -7.79 6.27
C SER A 220 7.02 -8.83 7.12
N ALA A 221 7.74 -9.60 7.93
CA ALA A 221 7.15 -10.70 8.70
C ALA A 221 7.69 -10.82 10.13
N PHE A 222 6.88 -11.37 11.03
CA PHE A 222 7.19 -11.54 12.46
C PHE A 222 7.62 -10.23 13.17
N CYS A 223 7.28 -9.06 12.60
CA CYS A 223 7.66 -7.77 13.16
C CYS A 223 6.68 -7.35 14.27
N THR A 224 7.18 -6.64 15.30
CA THR A 224 6.37 -6.22 16.45
C THR A 224 6.36 -4.70 16.61
N VAL A 225 5.19 -4.09 16.63
CA VAL A 225 4.93 -2.70 17.00
C VAL A 225 4.25 -2.70 18.37
N ASP A 226 4.91 -2.23 19.42
CA ASP A 226 4.46 -2.33 20.82
C ASP A 226 4.52 -0.97 21.52
N GLY A 227 3.37 -0.35 21.80
CA GLY A 227 3.35 1.00 22.38
C GLY A 227 3.69 2.09 21.36
N LEU A 228 3.13 2.00 20.15
CA LEU A 228 3.14 3.09 19.18
C LEU A 228 1.98 4.05 19.49
N ARG A 229 2.29 5.34 19.60
CA ARG A 229 1.30 6.41 19.74
C ARG A 229 1.34 7.34 18.54
N LEU A 230 0.18 7.69 17.99
CA LEU A 230 0.02 8.69 16.94
C LEU A 230 -0.75 9.89 17.49
N GLY A 231 -0.26 11.10 17.22
CA GLY A 231 -0.87 12.34 17.70
C GLY A 231 -0.56 13.56 16.82
N ALA A 232 -1.11 14.70 17.20
CA ALA A 232 -0.82 16.00 16.60
C ALA A 232 -0.73 17.08 17.70
N THR A 233 0.02 18.16 17.46
CA THR A 233 0.13 19.28 18.41
C THR A 233 -1.14 20.11 18.49
N GLU A 234 -1.86 20.19 17.37
CA GLU A 234 -3.22 20.70 17.21
C GLU A 234 -3.83 20.00 15.98
N SER A 235 -5.16 20.02 15.81
CA SER A 235 -5.79 19.32 14.67
C SER A 235 -5.25 19.82 13.33
N ARG A 236 -4.96 18.89 12.42
CA ARG A 236 -4.46 19.23 11.06
C ARG A 236 -5.60 19.38 10.06
N GLY A 237 -6.82 18.91 10.35
CA GLY A 237 -7.97 19.01 9.45
C GLY A 237 -9.18 18.18 9.91
N ALA A 238 -10.09 17.86 8.97
CA ALA A 238 -11.15 16.88 9.23
C ALA A 238 -10.61 15.44 9.39
N LEU A 239 -9.41 15.23 8.85
CA LEU A 239 -8.48 14.14 9.11
C LEU A 239 -7.14 14.78 9.47
N ASP A 240 -6.32 14.11 10.28
CA ASP A 240 -5.00 14.61 10.70
C ASP A 240 -3.84 14.01 9.88
N GLY A 241 -4.13 13.06 9.00
CA GLY A 241 -3.14 12.38 8.14
C GLY A 241 -3.80 11.29 7.30
N HIS A 242 -3.00 10.57 6.52
CA HIS A 242 -3.48 9.53 5.61
C HIS A 242 -3.43 8.14 6.26
N ARG A 243 -2.32 7.75 6.90
CA ARG A 243 -2.09 6.37 7.33
C ARG A 243 -1.64 6.29 8.78
N GLY A 244 -2.37 5.56 9.61
CA GLY A 244 -1.94 5.27 10.98
C GLY A 244 -0.87 4.18 11.01
N VAL A 245 -1.32 2.94 11.00
CA VAL A 245 -0.49 1.73 10.94
C VAL A 245 -0.92 0.91 9.74
N TRP A 246 -0.04 0.72 8.75
CA TRP A 246 -0.36 0.06 7.48
C TRP A 246 0.52 -1.16 7.25
N LEU A 247 -0.10 -2.33 7.09
CA LEU A 247 0.57 -3.60 6.81
C LEU A 247 0.18 -4.11 5.41
N GLU A 248 1.16 -4.37 4.55
CA GLU A 248 0.95 -4.80 3.16
C GLU A 248 1.88 -5.96 2.78
N ARG A 249 1.33 -7.03 2.19
CA ARG A 249 2.07 -8.20 1.63
C ARG A 249 2.98 -8.95 2.63
N GLY A 250 2.90 -8.64 3.90
CA GLY A 250 3.63 -9.26 5.00
C GLY A 250 2.93 -10.48 5.59
N SER A 251 3.46 -11.00 6.70
CA SER A 251 2.82 -12.08 7.45
C SER A 251 3.12 -12.07 8.94
N ASP A 252 2.17 -12.55 9.74
CA ASP A 252 2.39 -12.89 11.16
C ASP A 252 2.94 -11.71 12.00
N ASN A 253 2.59 -10.47 11.63
CA ASN A 253 3.04 -9.25 12.30
C ASN A 253 2.16 -8.93 13.52
N LEU A 254 2.72 -8.30 14.55
CA LEU A 254 2.03 -7.99 15.81
C LEU A 254 2.04 -6.49 16.09
N VAL A 255 0.87 -5.85 16.11
CA VAL A 255 0.65 -4.46 16.51
C VAL A 255 -0.11 -4.46 17.83
N LYS A 256 0.49 -3.95 18.91
CA LYS A 256 -0.11 -3.99 20.25
C LYS A 256 0.14 -2.76 21.11
N ASN A 257 -0.69 -2.60 22.15
CA ASN A 257 -0.61 -1.50 23.13
C ASN A 257 -0.66 -0.10 22.48
N PHE A 258 -1.27 0.02 21.29
CA PHE A 258 -1.20 1.23 20.47
C PHE A 258 -2.25 2.29 20.87
N ARG A 259 -1.98 3.56 20.54
CA ARG A 259 -2.90 4.67 20.79
C ARG A 259 -2.92 5.69 19.65
N ILE A 260 -4.06 5.87 18.99
CA ILE A 260 -4.23 6.83 17.90
C ILE A 260 -5.14 7.98 18.37
N ASP A 261 -4.53 9.06 18.87
CA ASP A 261 -5.22 10.24 19.45
C ASP A 261 -5.75 11.22 18.38
N VAL A 262 -5.72 10.82 17.10
CA VAL A 262 -6.01 11.62 15.90
C VAL A 262 -6.92 10.83 14.95
N ARG A 263 -7.45 11.45 13.89
CA ARG A 263 -8.21 10.73 12.86
C ARG A 263 -7.39 10.62 11.57
N MET A 264 -6.78 9.46 11.30
CA MET A 264 -6.15 9.19 10.00
C MET A 264 -7.20 8.81 8.96
N ALA A 265 -6.95 9.00 7.66
CA ALA A 265 -7.84 8.50 6.60
C ALA A 265 -8.05 6.98 6.72
N HIS A 266 -6.96 6.25 7.03
CA HIS A 266 -6.95 4.83 7.36
C HIS A 266 -6.10 4.61 8.62
N ASP A 267 -6.71 4.25 9.76
CA ASP A 267 -5.98 4.20 11.05
C ASP A 267 -5.23 2.88 11.26
N LEU A 268 -5.86 1.74 10.98
CA LEU A 268 -5.28 0.40 11.09
C LEU A 268 -5.54 -0.38 9.79
N THR A 269 -4.60 -0.35 8.85
CA THR A 269 -4.76 -0.97 7.53
C THR A 269 -4.11 -2.34 7.43
N VAL A 270 -4.84 -3.29 6.82
CA VAL A 270 -4.29 -4.48 6.16
C VAL A 270 -4.60 -4.42 4.66
N ALA A 271 -3.63 -4.72 3.81
CA ALA A 271 -3.74 -4.55 2.35
C ALA A 271 -3.01 -5.65 1.58
N ASP A 272 -3.41 -5.89 0.32
CA ASP A 272 -2.74 -6.74 -0.67
C ASP A 272 -2.06 -8.00 -0.05
N THR A 273 -2.81 -9.07 0.21
CA THR A 273 -2.28 -10.33 0.77
C THR A 273 -1.63 -10.29 2.18
N GLU A 274 -1.72 -9.20 2.95
CA GLU A 274 -1.32 -9.22 4.38
C GLU A 274 -2.13 -10.27 5.16
N PHE A 275 -1.48 -11.13 5.96
CA PHE A 275 -2.15 -12.26 6.61
C PHE A 275 -1.56 -12.73 7.95
N GLY A 276 -2.41 -13.28 8.80
CA GLY A 276 -2.03 -13.80 10.12
C GLY A 276 -1.58 -12.70 11.11
N SER A 277 -1.71 -11.44 10.71
CA SER A 277 -1.25 -10.28 11.47
C SER A 277 -2.32 -9.84 12.49
N VAL A 278 -1.87 -9.36 13.64
CA VAL A 278 -2.68 -9.15 14.84
C VAL A 278 -2.59 -7.72 15.32
N PHE A 279 -3.73 -7.05 15.47
CA PHE A 279 -3.88 -5.77 16.16
C PHE A 279 -4.56 -6.02 17.52
N MET A 280 -3.94 -5.58 18.63
CA MET A 280 -4.48 -5.87 19.96
C MET A 280 -4.19 -4.86 21.07
N ASP A 281 -5.00 -4.90 22.13
CA ASP A 281 -4.84 -4.10 23.36
C ASP A 281 -4.68 -2.58 23.08
N GLY A 282 -5.36 -2.09 22.05
CA GLY A 282 -5.16 -0.75 21.51
C GLY A 282 -6.36 0.18 21.62
N SER A 283 -6.14 1.45 21.33
CA SER A 283 -7.16 2.50 21.45
C SER A 283 -7.03 3.59 20.38
N GLY A 284 -8.11 4.31 20.10
CA GLY A 284 -8.05 5.54 19.32
C GLY A 284 -9.32 6.38 19.39
N LEU A 285 -9.33 7.50 18.67
CA LEU A 285 -10.40 8.49 18.67
C LEU A 285 -11.69 8.01 17.95
N ASP A 286 -11.55 7.46 16.75
CA ASP A 286 -12.63 6.97 15.90
C ASP A 286 -12.05 6.05 14.81
N LEU A 287 -11.57 4.86 15.22
CA LEU A 287 -10.70 4.00 14.43
C LEU A 287 -11.38 3.38 13.20
N ALA A 288 -10.74 3.51 12.04
CA ALA A 288 -10.96 2.63 10.89
C ALA A 288 -10.01 1.42 10.91
N MET A 289 -10.56 0.21 10.84
CA MET A 289 -9.82 -1.04 10.62
C MET A 289 -9.87 -1.38 9.12
N ASP A 290 -9.19 -0.54 8.35
CA ASP A 290 -9.20 -0.52 6.88
C ASP A 290 -8.69 -1.84 6.27
N HIS A 291 -9.55 -2.50 5.50
CA HIS A 291 -9.16 -3.64 4.68
C HIS A 291 -9.09 -3.16 3.22
N HIS A 292 -7.89 -2.82 2.76
CA HIS A 292 -7.68 -1.97 1.58
C HIS A 292 -7.76 -2.70 0.22
N ARG A 293 -8.54 -3.80 0.18
CA ARG A 293 -8.66 -4.75 -0.95
C ARG A 293 -7.35 -5.47 -1.28
N GLY A 294 -7.38 -6.31 -2.31
CA GLY A 294 -6.27 -7.20 -2.63
C GLY A 294 -6.20 -8.44 -1.73
N SER A 295 -7.35 -8.85 -1.17
CA SER A 295 -7.52 -10.05 -0.33
C SER A 295 -6.55 -10.18 0.88
N PRO A 296 -6.39 -9.16 1.76
CA PRO A 296 -5.83 -9.37 3.09
C PRO A 296 -6.79 -10.26 3.91
N TRP A 297 -6.28 -11.27 4.62
CA TRP A 297 -7.13 -12.37 5.12
C TRP A 297 -6.52 -13.04 6.37
N SER A 298 -7.33 -13.73 7.18
CA SER A 298 -6.91 -14.28 8.50
C SER A 298 -6.24 -13.29 9.46
N ASN A 299 -6.56 -12.00 9.37
CA ASN A 299 -6.05 -10.97 10.29
C ASN A 299 -6.97 -10.84 11.51
N LEU A 300 -6.40 -10.56 12.67
CA LEU A 300 -7.10 -10.53 13.97
C LEU A 300 -7.04 -9.15 14.61
N PHE A 301 -8.20 -8.56 14.88
CA PHE A 301 -8.37 -7.33 15.63
C PHE A 301 -9.01 -7.69 16.98
N THR A 302 -8.25 -7.66 18.07
CA THR A 302 -8.71 -8.19 19.37
C THR A 302 -8.46 -7.30 20.58
N ASN A 303 -9.48 -7.10 21.42
CA ASN A 303 -9.43 -6.23 22.60
C ASN A 303 -9.03 -4.77 22.24
N ILE A 304 -9.84 -4.12 21.41
CA ILE A 304 -9.56 -2.75 20.91
C ILE A 304 -10.67 -1.80 21.35
N SER A 305 -10.31 -0.59 21.76
CA SER A 305 -11.24 0.54 21.94
C SER A 305 -11.21 1.42 20.67
N ALA A 306 -12.23 1.30 19.83
CA ALA A 306 -12.37 2.02 18.57
C ALA A 306 -12.75 3.51 18.73
N GLY A 307 -12.92 3.99 19.95
CA GLY A 307 -13.41 5.35 20.22
C GLY A 307 -14.86 5.50 19.75
N ASP A 308 -15.19 6.60 19.09
CA ASP A 308 -16.55 6.89 18.60
C ASP A 308 -17.13 5.79 17.71
N GLY A 309 -16.29 5.03 17.00
CA GLY A 309 -16.71 3.82 16.30
C GLY A 309 -17.66 4.06 15.11
N TRP A 310 -17.72 5.29 14.59
CA TRP A 310 -18.39 5.56 13.30
C TRP A 310 -17.67 4.84 12.16
N ARG A 311 -16.37 4.60 12.31
CA ARG A 311 -15.47 4.20 11.22
C ARG A 311 -14.96 2.77 11.28
N VAL A 312 -15.45 1.93 12.22
CA VAL A 312 -14.94 0.56 12.48
C VAL A 312 -14.66 -0.25 11.19
N PHE A 313 -15.62 -0.28 10.26
CA PHE A 313 -15.53 -0.94 8.95
C PHE A 313 -15.46 0.05 7.76
N MET A 314 -15.02 1.29 8.00
CA MET A 314 -14.66 2.19 6.91
C MET A 314 -13.37 1.69 6.27
N SER A 315 -13.37 1.53 4.95
CA SER A 315 -12.22 1.02 4.18
C SER A 315 -12.26 1.57 2.76
N SER A 316 -11.14 1.56 2.04
CA SER A 316 -11.14 1.88 0.59
C SER A 316 -10.30 0.93 -0.27
N GLY A 317 -9.43 1.45 -1.12
CA GLY A 317 -8.75 0.69 -2.18
C GLY A 317 -9.53 0.63 -3.51
N ASP A 318 -8.82 0.26 -4.58
CA ASP A 318 -9.38 0.12 -5.93
C ASP A 318 -10.29 -1.12 -6.00
N ALA A 319 -11.58 -0.93 -6.29
CA ALA A 319 -12.58 -2.00 -6.40
C ALA A 319 -12.20 -3.12 -7.40
N LYS A 320 -11.32 -2.83 -8.38
CA LYS A 320 -10.78 -3.85 -9.30
C LYS A 320 -9.88 -4.88 -8.62
N ARG A 321 -9.49 -4.65 -7.36
CA ARG A 321 -8.73 -5.58 -6.51
C ARG A 321 -9.62 -6.51 -5.67
N GLY A 322 -10.92 -6.54 -5.96
CA GLY A 322 -11.91 -7.38 -5.27
C GLY A 322 -12.42 -6.78 -3.96
N PRO A 323 -13.10 -7.59 -3.13
CA PRO A 323 -13.62 -7.18 -1.83
C PRO A 323 -12.53 -6.65 -0.89
N HIS A 324 -12.95 -5.87 0.11
CA HIS A 324 -12.06 -5.26 1.09
C HIS A 324 -11.15 -6.29 1.78
N SER A 325 -11.73 -7.38 2.26
CA SER A 325 -11.07 -8.48 2.95
C SER A 325 -11.19 -9.77 2.16
N GLY A 326 -10.20 -10.65 2.28
CA GLY A 326 -10.40 -12.09 2.09
C GLY A 326 -10.94 -12.74 3.38
N ARG A 327 -11.08 -14.05 3.38
CA ARG A 327 -11.75 -14.79 4.47
C ARG A 327 -11.05 -14.71 5.83
N TRP A 328 -11.83 -14.95 6.89
CA TRP A 328 -11.39 -15.12 8.28
C TRP A 328 -10.77 -13.87 8.92
N ALA A 329 -11.03 -12.67 8.38
CA ALA A 329 -10.85 -11.43 9.14
C ALA A 329 -11.73 -11.46 10.40
N THR A 330 -11.08 -11.36 11.56
CA THR A 330 -11.68 -11.66 12.86
C THR A 330 -11.62 -10.43 13.77
N PHE A 331 -12.78 -9.97 14.21
CA PHE A 331 -12.98 -8.85 15.12
C PHE A 331 -13.51 -9.39 16.45
N TYR A 332 -12.70 -9.29 17.51
CA TYR A 332 -12.99 -9.92 18.80
C TYR A 332 -12.87 -8.91 19.94
N ASN A 333 -13.94 -8.64 20.70
CA ASN A 333 -13.95 -7.63 21.76
C ASN A 333 -13.48 -6.24 21.27
N VAL A 334 -13.94 -5.86 20.07
CA VAL A 334 -13.80 -4.50 19.52
C VAL A 334 -14.94 -3.66 20.11
N ARG A 335 -14.59 -2.58 20.82
CA ARG A 335 -15.49 -1.80 21.68
C ARG A 335 -15.56 -0.34 21.24
N THR A 336 -16.73 0.25 21.37
CA THR A 336 -17.06 1.64 21.01
C THR A 336 -17.30 2.51 22.25
N SER A 337 -17.35 3.83 22.09
CA SER A 337 -17.64 4.78 23.17
C SER A 337 -19.15 4.96 23.38
N GLY A 338 -19.56 5.07 24.66
CA GLY A 338 -20.96 5.30 25.03
C GLY A 338 -21.90 4.16 24.61
N GLU A 339 -23.12 4.52 24.18
CA GLU A 339 -24.17 3.58 23.77
C GLU A 339 -24.12 3.21 22.28
N ARG A 340 -23.14 3.75 21.54
CA ARG A 340 -23.04 3.61 20.08
C ARG A 340 -22.62 2.20 19.69
N ARG A 341 -23.32 1.61 18.74
CA ARG A 341 -22.99 0.31 18.14
C ARG A 341 -22.14 0.52 16.87
N ALA A 342 -21.23 -0.42 16.60
CA ALA A 342 -20.58 -0.48 15.28
C ALA A 342 -21.58 -1.05 14.26
N ARG A 343 -21.57 -0.55 13.02
CA ARG A 343 -22.42 -1.06 11.94
C ARG A 343 -21.67 -2.12 11.11
N LEU A 344 -22.26 -3.29 10.91
CA LEU A 344 -21.73 -4.30 9.99
C LEU A 344 -21.63 -3.75 8.55
N PRO A 345 -20.56 -4.07 7.80
CA PRO A 345 -20.39 -3.59 6.44
C PRO A 345 -21.26 -4.35 5.42
N ASP A 346 -21.34 -3.83 4.20
CA ASP A 346 -22.06 -4.45 3.08
C ASP A 346 -21.29 -5.65 2.48
N ALA A 347 -21.93 -6.35 1.53
CA ALA A 347 -21.41 -7.58 0.92
C ALA A 347 -20.05 -7.43 0.21
N ASP A 348 -19.68 -6.23 -0.25
CA ASP A 348 -18.38 -5.88 -0.84
C ASP A 348 -17.22 -5.89 0.19
N TRP A 349 -17.52 -6.15 1.47
CA TRP A 349 -16.50 -6.44 2.46
C TRP A 349 -15.73 -7.75 2.18
N GLY A 350 -16.41 -8.77 1.65
CA GLY A 350 -15.84 -10.11 1.42
C GLY A 350 -16.41 -11.18 2.35
N ALA A 351 -15.97 -12.43 2.18
CA ALA A 351 -16.58 -13.59 2.81
C ALA A 351 -16.00 -13.94 4.20
N ALA A 352 -16.74 -14.74 4.97
CA ALA A 352 -16.36 -15.33 6.25
C ALA A 352 -15.68 -14.38 7.26
N LEU A 353 -16.21 -13.16 7.38
CA LEU A 353 -15.94 -12.27 8.52
C LEU A 353 -16.41 -12.94 9.82
N THR A 354 -15.68 -12.70 10.91
CA THR A 354 -16.07 -13.11 12.26
C THR A 354 -16.13 -11.89 13.18
N TRP A 355 -17.28 -11.64 13.81
CA TRP A 355 -17.46 -10.67 14.89
C TRP A 355 -17.89 -11.39 16.17
N ILE A 356 -17.15 -11.18 17.26
CA ILE A 356 -17.48 -11.72 18.59
C ILE A 356 -17.23 -10.61 19.61
N GLY A 357 -18.27 -9.91 20.07
CA GLY A 357 -18.09 -8.67 20.84
C GLY A 357 -19.38 -7.99 21.29
N PRO A 358 -19.37 -6.68 21.54
CA PRO A 358 -20.59 -5.91 21.81
C PRO A 358 -21.62 -5.98 20.67
N PRO A 359 -22.88 -5.61 20.91
CA PRO A 359 -23.91 -5.53 19.88
C PRO A 359 -23.54 -4.59 18.73
N VAL A 360 -23.95 -4.97 17.53
CA VAL A 360 -23.76 -4.25 16.27
C VAL A 360 -25.09 -3.83 15.65
N ASP A 361 -25.04 -2.88 14.73
CA ASP A 361 -26.15 -2.49 13.86
C ASP A 361 -26.03 -3.19 12.50
N GLY A 362 -27.18 -3.58 11.93
CA GLY A 362 -27.24 -4.28 10.64
C GLY A 362 -27.18 -5.80 10.78
N GLU A 363 -27.41 -6.50 9.68
CA GLU A 363 -27.47 -7.96 9.60
C GLU A 363 -26.38 -8.49 8.66
N PRO A 364 -25.81 -9.69 8.90
CA PRO A 364 -24.80 -10.26 8.01
C PRO A 364 -25.36 -10.53 6.60
N PRO A 365 -24.64 -10.16 5.51
CA PRO A 365 -25.11 -10.41 4.15
C PRO A 365 -25.28 -11.91 3.85
N PRO A 366 -26.40 -12.32 3.23
CA PRO A 366 -26.70 -13.73 3.02
C PRO A 366 -25.69 -14.41 2.07
N GLY A 367 -25.35 -15.66 2.36
CA GLY A 367 -24.44 -16.46 1.54
C GLY A 367 -22.94 -16.23 1.78
N LEU A 368 -22.52 -15.15 2.45
CA LEU A 368 -21.11 -14.88 2.71
C LEU A 368 -20.49 -15.67 3.88
N GLY A 369 -21.29 -16.44 4.62
CA GLY A 369 -20.79 -17.33 5.68
C GLY A 369 -20.18 -16.61 6.88
N TRP A 370 -20.62 -15.38 7.18
CA TRP A 370 -20.15 -14.61 8.34
C TRP A 370 -20.64 -15.23 9.65
N PHE A 371 -19.83 -15.11 10.71
CA PHE A 371 -20.21 -15.44 12.08
C PHE A 371 -20.28 -14.17 12.91
N VAL A 372 -21.44 -13.89 13.52
CA VAL A 372 -21.64 -12.70 14.37
C VAL A 372 -22.28 -13.14 15.69
N GLU A 373 -21.58 -12.88 16.80
CA GLU A 373 -22.01 -13.19 18.16
C GLU A 373 -21.89 -11.92 19.03
N ALA A 374 -22.98 -11.57 19.72
CA ALA A 374 -23.13 -10.33 20.46
C ALA A 374 -23.32 -10.56 21.97
N PHE A 375 -22.60 -9.80 22.79
CA PHE A 375 -22.58 -9.89 24.25
C PHE A 375 -23.02 -8.55 24.86
N GLU A 376 -24.23 -8.49 25.44
CA GLU A 376 -24.80 -7.22 25.93
C GLU A 376 -24.28 -6.79 27.31
N ALA A 377 -23.96 -7.74 28.20
CA ALA A 377 -23.78 -7.46 29.64
C ALA A 377 -22.32 -7.54 30.16
N ALA A 378 -21.40 -8.08 29.37
CA ALA A 378 -19.99 -8.26 29.73
C ALA A 378 -19.14 -8.39 28.45
N PRO A 379 -17.83 -8.05 28.48
CA PRO A 379 -16.94 -8.41 27.39
C PRO A 379 -16.87 -9.94 27.23
N PRO A 380 -16.69 -10.47 26.01
CA PRO A 380 -16.60 -11.91 25.78
C PRO A 380 -15.36 -12.48 26.47
N TYR A 381 -15.50 -13.63 27.13
CA TYR A 381 -14.38 -14.31 27.75
C TYR A 381 -13.79 -15.36 26.78
N PRO A 382 -12.46 -15.38 26.52
CA PRO A 382 -11.43 -14.53 27.11
C PRO A 382 -11.24 -13.19 26.37
N GLU A 383 -11.18 -12.07 27.11
CA GLU A 383 -11.23 -10.70 26.54
C GLU A 383 -10.26 -10.40 25.39
N ASN A 384 -9.08 -11.01 25.39
CA ASN A 384 -8.12 -10.98 24.29
C ASN A 384 -7.94 -12.40 23.74
N LEU A 385 -8.35 -12.60 22.48
CA LEU A 385 -8.31 -13.91 21.83
C LEU A 385 -6.88 -14.37 21.57
N TYR A 386 -5.97 -13.48 21.14
CA TYR A 386 -4.58 -13.82 20.85
C TYR A 386 -3.83 -14.32 22.08
N GLU A 387 -3.98 -13.64 23.22
CA GLU A 387 -3.35 -14.04 24.49
C GLU A 387 -3.85 -15.41 24.95
N ALA A 388 -5.16 -15.66 24.92
CA ALA A 388 -5.73 -16.96 25.24
C ALA A 388 -5.31 -18.05 24.24
N MET A 389 -5.21 -17.71 22.95
CA MET A 389 -4.72 -18.61 21.92
C MET A 389 -3.23 -18.98 22.14
N ARG A 390 -2.41 -18.04 22.61
CA ARG A 390 -1.00 -18.26 22.95
C ARG A 390 -0.87 -19.12 24.20
N ALA A 391 -1.59 -18.80 25.27
CA ALA A 391 -1.59 -19.54 26.53
C ALA A 391 -2.06 -21.01 26.35
N THR A 392 -3.09 -21.24 25.54
CA THR A 392 -3.63 -22.60 25.28
C THR A 392 -2.89 -23.38 24.18
N ARG A 393 -1.89 -22.79 23.51
CA ARG A 393 -1.21 -23.37 22.32
C ARG A 393 -0.74 -24.81 22.54
N ALA A 394 -0.06 -25.08 23.66
CA ALA A 394 0.48 -26.42 23.95
C ALA A 394 -0.62 -27.49 24.11
N ALA A 395 -1.72 -27.15 24.79
CA ALA A 395 -2.85 -28.05 24.99
C ALA A 395 -3.62 -28.32 23.69
N ARG A 396 -3.76 -27.31 22.82
CA ARG A 396 -4.48 -27.45 21.54
C ARG A 396 -3.68 -28.26 20.53
N LEU A 397 -2.39 -27.98 20.36
CA LEU A 397 -1.51 -28.76 19.47
C LEU A 397 -1.31 -30.19 19.98
N GLY A 398 -1.17 -30.38 21.31
CA GLY A 398 -1.08 -31.72 21.91
C GLY A 398 -2.34 -32.58 21.73
N ARG A 399 -3.52 -31.98 21.55
CA ARG A 399 -4.77 -32.69 21.24
C ARG A 399 -4.88 -33.14 19.78
N GLN A 400 -4.09 -32.57 18.86
CA GLN A 400 -4.09 -32.94 17.44
C GLN A 400 -3.15 -34.12 17.10
N GLY A 401 -2.73 -34.91 18.10
CA GLY A 401 -2.00 -36.18 17.91
C GLY A 401 -0.54 -36.06 17.44
N GLY A 402 -0.11 -34.88 16.97
CA GLY A 402 1.27 -34.59 16.62
C GLY A 402 2.12 -34.29 17.87
N LYS A 403 3.14 -35.11 18.12
CA LYS A 403 4.22 -34.74 19.04
C LYS A 403 4.96 -33.56 18.43
N ALA A 404 4.79 -32.35 18.98
CA ALA A 404 5.50 -31.17 18.50
C ALA A 404 7.02 -31.45 18.49
N PRO A 405 7.76 -31.06 17.43
CA PRO A 405 9.20 -31.26 17.40
C PRO A 405 9.82 -30.50 18.58
N THR A 406 10.48 -31.23 19.48
CA THR A 406 11.20 -30.64 20.59
C THR A 406 12.22 -29.65 20.03
N PRO A 407 12.27 -28.38 20.48
CA PRO A 407 13.36 -27.49 20.09
C PRO A 407 14.70 -28.14 20.48
N PRO A 408 15.73 -28.08 19.62
CA PRO A 408 17.02 -28.69 19.91
C PRO A 408 17.58 -28.12 21.21
N LYS A 409 18.18 -28.97 22.05
CA LYS A 409 18.72 -28.50 23.32
C LYS A 409 19.91 -27.57 23.05
N PRO A 410 20.15 -26.53 23.87
CA PRO A 410 21.35 -25.72 23.78
C PRO A 410 22.62 -26.58 23.96
N GLY A 411 23.21 -27.01 22.84
CA GLY A 411 24.37 -27.92 22.80
C GLY A 411 24.39 -28.86 21.59
N ASP A 412 23.22 -29.28 21.09
CA ASP A 412 23.10 -30.29 20.02
C ASP A 412 23.55 -29.72 18.65
N SER A 413 24.83 -29.89 18.32
CA SER A 413 25.42 -29.47 17.04
C SER A 413 25.51 -30.64 16.05
N PRO A 414 25.13 -30.47 14.76
CA PRO A 414 25.23 -31.55 13.78
C PRO A 414 26.70 -31.89 13.46
N PRO A 415 27.02 -33.19 13.21
CA PRO A 415 28.38 -33.62 12.91
C PRO A 415 28.87 -33.02 11.60
N GLY A 416 30.02 -32.34 11.64
CA GLY A 416 30.66 -31.71 10.48
C GLY A 416 30.76 -30.19 10.55
N ALA A 417 30.05 -29.53 11.47
CA ALA A 417 30.30 -28.12 11.77
C ALA A 417 31.67 -27.95 12.48
N PRO A 418 32.52 -26.97 12.09
CA PRO A 418 33.72 -26.66 12.87
C PRO A 418 33.31 -26.20 14.28
N PRO A 419 34.08 -26.54 15.33
CA PRO A 419 33.64 -26.37 16.71
C PRO A 419 33.38 -24.90 17.03
N ARG A 420 32.13 -24.57 17.37
CA ARG A 420 31.76 -23.28 17.96
C ARG A 420 32.53 -23.11 19.26
N ARG A 421 33.59 -22.30 19.24
CA ARG A 421 34.23 -21.84 20.48
C ARG A 421 33.17 -21.15 21.34
N SER A 422 33.05 -21.57 22.59
CA SER A 422 32.27 -20.89 23.61
C SER A 422 32.96 -19.57 23.97
N VAL A 423 32.74 -18.55 23.12
CA VAL A 423 33.13 -17.17 23.42
C VAL A 423 32.16 -16.62 24.45
N SER A 424 32.45 -16.89 25.73
CA SER A 424 32.06 -15.95 26.80
C SER A 424 32.56 -14.56 26.38
N PRO A 425 31.75 -13.50 26.49
CA PRO A 425 32.16 -12.17 26.07
C PRO A 425 33.45 -11.78 26.81
N PRO A 426 34.54 -11.40 26.09
CA PRO A 426 35.79 -11.09 26.75
C PRO A 426 35.61 -9.84 27.62
N PRO A 427 36.22 -9.78 28.82
CA PRO A 427 36.28 -8.53 29.56
C PRO A 427 36.98 -7.47 28.70
N TRP A 428 36.39 -6.27 28.65
CA TRP A 428 36.82 -5.17 27.79
C TRP A 428 38.33 -4.94 27.89
N ARG A 429 39.01 -4.93 26.74
CA ARG A 429 40.43 -4.58 26.63
C ARG A 429 40.61 -3.43 25.64
N PRO A 430 41.38 -2.38 25.98
CA PRO A 430 41.69 -1.31 25.05
C PRO A 430 42.37 -1.83 23.78
N ILE A 431 41.69 -1.69 22.64
CA ILE A 431 42.34 -1.81 21.33
C ILE A 431 43.21 -0.55 21.15
N ARG A 432 44.52 -0.73 20.99
CA ARG A 432 45.42 0.38 20.63
C ARG A 432 45.12 0.80 19.18
N PRO A 433 45.10 2.12 18.86
CA PRO A 433 44.95 2.56 17.48
C PRO A 433 46.10 2.01 16.62
N ALA A 434 45.79 1.60 15.40
CA ALA A 434 46.80 1.28 14.40
C ALA A 434 47.55 2.55 13.99
N PRO A 435 48.86 2.47 13.64
CA PRO A 435 49.58 3.61 13.09
C PRO A 435 48.98 4.04 11.74
N ALA A 436 48.99 5.34 11.46
CA ALA A 436 48.55 5.87 10.17
C ALA A 436 49.51 5.45 9.05
N PRO A 437 49.01 5.24 7.81
CA PRO A 437 49.88 5.02 6.65
C PRO A 437 50.67 6.29 6.32
N ALA A 438 51.91 6.11 5.86
CA ALA A 438 52.75 7.19 5.34
C ALA A 438 52.29 7.63 3.93
N PRO A 439 52.58 8.89 3.52
CA PRO A 439 52.30 9.40 2.17
C PRO A 439 53.40 9.02 1.15
N GLU A 440 53.25 9.55 -0.08
CA GLU A 440 54.24 9.57 -1.19
C GLU A 440 54.41 8.25 -1.99
N VAL A 441 54.72 8.22 -3.30
CA VAL A 441 54.79 9.26 -4.37
C VAL A 441 54.60 8.60 -5.76
N GLU A 442 54.38 9.38 -6.84
CA GLU A 442 54.36 8.87 -8.23
C GLU A 442 55.74 8.45 -8.76
N ALA A 443 55.82 7.44 -9.65
CA ALA A 443 56.54 7.47 -10.95
C ALA A 443 56.76 6.09 -11.59
N GLY A 444 56.93 6.08 -12.92
CA GLY A 444 57.86 5.16 -13.62
C GLY A 444 57.33 3.80 -14.08
N GLY A 445 57.14 3.62 -15.39
CA GLY A 445 56.80 2.33 -16.00
C GLY A 445 58.02 1.48 -16.42
N GLY A 446 57.76 0.26 -16.90
CA GLY A 446 58.77 -0.63 -17.48
C GLY A 446 58.17 -1.94 -18.03
N ASN A 447 58.72 -2.44 -19.13
CA ASN A 447 58.35 -3.74 -19.74
C ASN A 447 59.22 -4.89 -19.18
N ALA A 448 58.71 -6.14 -19.21
CA ALA A 448 59.24 -7.23 -20.04
C ALA A 448 59.13 -8.68 -19.46
N THR A 449 58.54 -9.58 -20.27
CA THR A 449 58.94 -10.98 -20.57
C THR A 449 58.99 -12.13 -19.54
N ALA A 450 58.53 -13.30 -20.02
CA ALA A 450 58.94 -14.69 -19.67
C ALA A 450 58.55 -15.28 -18.30
N ALA A 451 58.37 -16.59 -18.12
CA ALA A 451 58.00 -17.70 -19.04
C ALA A 451 57.56 -18.95 -18.23
N SER A 452 56.73 -19.83 -18.80
CA SER A 452 56.41 -21.18 -18.25
C SER A 452 57.52 -22.20 -18.62
N PRO A 453 57.60 -23.42 -18.03
CA PRO A 453 56.78 -24.55 -18.54
C PRO A 453 56.39 -25.58 -17.40
N PRO A 454 56.22 -26.93 -17.57
CA PRO A 454 54.89 -27.54 -17.35
C PRO A 454 54.88 -28.89 -16.59
N SER A 455 53.69 -29.53 -16.49
CA SER A 455 53.54 -30.99 -16.34
C SER A 455 52.18 -31.47 -16.88
N GLU A 456 52.16 -32.63 -17.54
CA GLU A 456 50.98 -33.24 -18.21
C GLU A 456 50.76 -34.73 -17.79
N PRO A 457 49.68 -35.42 -18.21
CA PRO A 457 49.10 -36.57 -17.49
C PRO A 457 49.32 -37.95 -18.19
N PRO A 458 48.70 -39.02 -17.66
CA PRO A 458 48.47 -40.28 -18.38
C PRO A 458 46.98 -40.64 -18.62
N SER A 459 46.75 -41.60 -19.52
CA SER A 459 45.50 -42.33 -19.84
C SER A 459 45.90 -43.69 -20.51
N PRO A 460 45.09 -44.54 -21.19
CA PRO A 460 43.62 -44.63 -21.39
C PRO A 460 42.99 -46.08 -21.41
N ARG A 461 41.65 -46.19 -21.62
CA ARG A 461 40.88 -47.30 -22.32
C ARG A 461 40.80 -48.70 -21.65
N PRO A 462 39.99 -49.69 -22.14
CA PRO A 462 39.08 -49.77 -23.32
C PRO A 462 37.58 -50.12 -23.00
N PRO A 463 36.67 -50.36 -24.00
CA PRO A 463 35.20 -50.26 -23.81
C PRO A 463 34.32 -51.46 -24.27
N SER A 464 32.99 -51.29 -24.18
CA SER A 464 31.90 -52.01 -24.91
C SER A 464 30.62 -51.14 -24.86
N SER A 465 29.56 -51.23 -25.68
CA SER A 465 29.21 -52.10 -26.83
C SER A 465 28.45 -51.31 -27.95
N ALA A 466 27.32 -51.82 -28.47
CA ALA A 466 26.40 -51.23 -29.48
C ALA A 466 24.98 -51.89 -29.33
N PRO A 467 23.85 -51.45 -29.96
CA PRO A 467 23.67 -51.05 -31.38
C PRO A 467 22.81 -49.77 -31.64
N PRO A 468 22.66 -49.29 -32.91
CA PRO A 468 22.16 -47.94 -33.23
C PRO A 468 20.75 -47.84 -33.85
N ARG A 469 20.19 -46.62 -33.93
CA ARG A 469 19.07 -46.27 -34.85
C ARG A 469 19.08 -44.79 -35.32
N ALA A 470 18.93 -44.63 -36.64
CA ALA A 470 18.53 -43.48 -37.48
C ALA A 470 18.62 -42.01 -36.98
N GLN A 471 19.26 -41.16 -37.81
CA GLN A 471 19.04 -39.70 -37.87
C GLN A 471 18.16 -39.31 -39.07
N PRO A 472 17.49 -38.14 -39.01
CA PRO A 472 17.26 -37.30 -40.20
C PRO A 472 17.83 -35.87 -40.05
N SER A 473 18.14 -35.23 -41.18
CA SER A 473 18.95 -33.99 -41.24
C SER A 473 18.21 -32.69 -40.86
N PRO A 474 18.91 -31.68 -40.30
CA PRO A 474 18.34 -30.35 -40.02
C PRO A 474 18.22 -29.47 -41.28
N ARG A 475 17.17 -28.63 -41.34
CA ARG A 475 16.98 -27.63 -42.41
C ARG A 475 17.74 -26.33 -42.13
N GLN A 476 18.17 -25.67 -43.20
CA GLN A 476 18.91 -24.40 -43.17
C GLN A 476 18.04 -23.20 -42.74
N ARG A 477 18.67 -22.16 -42.18
CA ARG A 477 18.14 -20.79 -42.08
C ARG A 477 19.16 -19.79 -42.68
N PRO A 478 18.71 -18.71 -43.36
CA PRO A 478 19.61 -17.74 -44.00
C PRO A 478 20.21 -16.72 -43.02
N ARG A 479 21.26 -16.03 -43.48
CA ARG A 479 22.07 -15.07 -42.71
C ARG A 479 21.38 -13.70 -42.52
N ARG A 480 21.79 -12.96 -41.48
CA ARG A 480 21.63 -11.50 -41.37
C ARG A 480 23.01 -10.80 -41.47
N PRO A 481 23.09 -9.57 -42.00
CA PRO A 481 24.32 -8.77 -42.05
C PRO A 481 24.58 -8.01 -40.73
N SER A 482 25.79 -7.47 -40.59
CA SER A 482 26.32 -6.72 -39.45
C SER A 482 26.10 -5.20 -39.56
N SER A 483 26.00 -4.51 -38.42
CA SER A 483 25.97 -3.04 -38.30
C SER A 483 27.25 -2.48 -37.64
N PRO A 484 27.68 -1.24 -37.96
CA PRO A 484 28.93 -0.66 -37.45
C PRO A 484 28.78 0.12 -36.12
N GLN A 485 29.91 0.57 -35.58
CA GLN A 485 30.04 1.33 -34.33
C GLN A 485 29.67 2.82 -34.49
N LEU A 486 29.35 3.49 -33.37
CA LEU A 486 29.14 4.94 -33.25
C LEU A 486 30.17 5.57 -32.30
N PRO A 487 30.73 6.76 -32.60
CA PRO A 487 31.60 7.52 -31.70
C PRO A 487 30.82 8.53 -30.83
N SER A 488 31.45 9.02 -29.76
CA SER A 488 30.89 10.01 -28.82
C SER A 488 30.97 11.46 -29.33
N PRO A 489 30.01 12.35 -28.98
CA PRO A 489 30.05 13.77 -29.34
C PRO A 489 30.79 14.66 -28.32
N GLN A 490 31.33 15.79 -28.80
CA GLN A 490 31.78 16.95 -28.00
C GLN A 490 30.84 18.16 -28.23
N PRO A 491 30.82 19.16 -27.33
CA PRO A 491 29.90 20.30 -27.41
C PRO A 491 30.42 21.47 -28.31
N PRO A 492 29.51 22.23 -28.98
CA PRO A 492 29.86 23.42 -29.77
C PRO A 492 29.77 24.76 -28.99
N GLN A 493 30.29 25.84 -29.58
CA GLN A 493 30.38 27.21 -29.03
C GLN A 493 29.48 28.23 -29.80
N GLU A 494 29.55 29.53 -29.45
CA GLU A 494 28.58 30.59 -29.81
C GLU A 494 29.03 31.56 -30.95
N GLN A 495 28.08 31.86 -31.89
CA GLN A 495 27.73 33.13 -32.62
C GLN A 495 28.82 34.17 -33.12
N PRO A 496 28.52 35.34 -33.79
CA PRO A 496 27.28 35.90 -34.41
C PRO A 496 27.38 36.60 -35.84
N GLY A 497 26.24 36.70 -36.58
CA GLY A 497 25.80 37.80 -37.51
C GLY A 497 26.56 38.12 -38.85
N PRO A 498 26.08 39.02 -39.78
CA PRO A 498 24.80 39.76 -39.91
C PRO A 498 24.09 39.67 -41.34
N LEU A 499 23.28 40.68 -41.77
CA LEU A 499 22.25 40.71 -42.90
C LEU A 499 22.20 42.08 -43.67
N PRO A 500 21.33 42.40 -44.70
CA PRO A 500 20.30 41.66 -45.50
C PRO A 500 20.65 41.62 -47.04
N PRO A 501 19.96 42.14 -48.14
CA PRO A 501 18.74 42.99 -48.41
C PRO A 501 17.69 42.39 -49.44
N SER A 502 17.09 43.17 -50.40
CA SER A 502 16.01 42.76 -51.37
C SER A 502 15.91 43.65 -52.66
N PRO A 503 15.14 43.28 -53.74
CA PRO A 503 13.82 43.92 -54.06
C PRO A 503 12.75 43.06 -54.87
N SER A 504 11.60 43.64 -55.28
CA SER A 504 10.35 43.03 -55.89
C SER A 504 9.79 43.88 -57.10
N PRO A 505 8.48 43.96 -57.59
CA PRO A 505 7.15 43.32 -57.31
C PRO A 505 6.13 43.10 -58.52
N THR A 506 4.80 42.91 -58.25
CA THR A 506 3.54 43.25 -59.05
C THR A 506 3.02 42.42 -60.29
N PRO A 507 1.73 42.49 -60.74
CA PRO A 507 0.39 42.40 -60.05
C PRO A 507 -0.78 41.63 -60.83
N PRO A 508 -2.07 41.59 -60.34
CA PRO A 508 -3.18 40.67 -60.83
C PRO A 508 -4.58 41.26 -61.31
N PRO A 509 -5.48 40.45 -61.96
CA PRO A 509 -6.92 40.71 -62.24
C PRO A 509 -7.95 39.64 -61.70
N GLN A 510 -9.23 39.58 -62.17
CA GLN A 510 -10.38 38.75 -61.65
C GLN A 510 -11.38 38.14 -62.74
N PRO A 511 -12.75 38.07 -62.63
CA PRO A 511 -13.58 36.85 -62.30
C PRO A 511 -14.84 36.57 -63.23
N GLN A 512 -15.82 35.71 -62.79
CA GLN A 512 -17.28 35.52 -63.15
C GLN A 512 -17.74 34.07 -63.54
N PRO A 513 -19.05 33.72 -63.79
CA PRO A 513 -20.27 33.83 -62.96
C PRO A 513 -21.16 32.52 -62.92
N SER A 514 -22.44 32.58 -62.46
CA SER A 514 -23.35 31.42 -62.22
C SER A 514 -24.76 31.50 -62.86
N PRO A 515 -25.47 30.36 -63.08
CA PRO A 515 -26.92 30.29 -63.42
C PRO A 515 -27.84 29.72 -62.28
N PRO A 516 -29.19 29.76 -62.39
CA PRO A 516 -30.13 29.64 -61.26
C PRO A 516 -30.87 28.27 -61.06
N ALA A 517 -31.75 28.21 -60.05
CA ALA A 517 -32.38 27.00 -59.49
C ALA A 517 -33.91 26.85 -59.75
N PRO A 518 -34.55 25.73 -59.32
CA PRO A 518 -35.97 25.75 -58.99
C PRO A 518 -36.38 25.00 -57.68
N THR A 519 -37.26 25.66 -56.89
CA THR A 519 -38.25 25.08 -55.94
C THR A 519 -37.76 24.31 -54.69
N ALA A 520 -38.67 24.13 -53.71
CA ALA A 520 -38.34 23.91 -52.30
C ALA A 520 -39.01 22.68 -51.64
N ALA A 521 -38.40 22.20 -50.55
CA ALA A 521 -38.94 21.24 -49.58
C ALA A 521 -38.46 21.65 -48.15
N PRO A 522 -39.16 21.27 -47.06
CA PRO A 522 -38.97 21.87 -45.75
C PRO A 522 -37.65 21.49 -45.04
N PRO A 523 -37.13 22.34 -44.15
CA PRO A 523 -35.80 22.16 -43.56
C PRO A 523 -35.76 21.00 -42.55
N ARG A 524 -34.83 20.05 -42.77
CA ARG A 524 -34.35 19.17 -41.69
C ARG A 524 -33.47 19.96 -40.73
N GLN A 525 -33.53 19.61 -39.44
CA GLN A 525 -32.66 20.19 -38.42
C GLN A 525 -31.17 19.91 -38.75
N PRO A 526 -30.29 20.92 -38.69
CA PRO A 526 -28.85 20.69 -38.80
C PRO A 526 -28.32 20.04 -37.53
N GLN A 527 -27.68 18.88 -37.66
CA GLN A 527 -26.81 18.36 -36.60
C GLN A 527 -25.70 19.39 -36.34
N ARG A 528 -25.63 19.97 -35.14
CA ARG A 528 -24.44 20.68 -34.69
C ARG A 528 -23.50 19.65 -34.06
N GLY A 529 -22.33 19.51 -34.65
CA GLY A 529 -21.32 18.54 -34.22
C GLY A 529 -20.71 18.89 -32.86
N SER A 530 -20.04 17.90 -32.28
CA SER A 530 -19.20 18.04 -31.09
C SER A 530 -18.03 19.00 -31.34
N GLY A 531 -18.21 20.27 -30.99
CA GLY A 531 -17.07 21.15 -30.70
C GLY A 531 -16.40 20.72 -29.39
N PRO A 532 -15.08 20.96 -29.22
CA PRO A 532 -14.45 20.82 -27.91
C PRO A 532 -15.10 21.79 -26.90
N PRO A 533 -15.11 21.47 -25.60
CA PRO A 533 -15.58 22.40 -24.58
C PRO A 533 -14.75 23.70 -24.60
N PRO A 534 -15.34 24.84 -24.20
CA PRO A 534 -14.59 26.10 -24.11
C PRO A 534 -13.44 25.96 -23.10
N PRO A 535 -12.29 26.62 -23.33
CA PRO A 535 -11.15 26.54 -22.43
C PRO A 535 -11.51 27.08 -21.04
N PRO A 536 -10.94 26.50 -19.96
CA PRO A 536 -11.19 26.99 -18.61
C PRO A 536 -10.67 28.42 -18.44
N PRO A 537 -11.34 29.25 -17.62
CA PRO A 537 -10.83 30.58 -17.29
C PRO A 537 -9.51 30.50 -16.50
N PRO A 538 -8.63 31.52 -16.59
CA PRO A 538 -7.36 31.51 -15.87
C PRO A 538 -7.58 31.50 -14.34
N PRO A 539 -6.73 30.79 -13.57
CA PRO A 539 -6.91 30.63 -12.14
C PRO A 539 -6.72 31.96 -11.37
N LEU A 540 -7.78 32.41 -10.71
CA LEU A 540 -7.73 33.49 -9.72
C LEU A 540 -6.89 33.07 -8.51
N ASN A 541 -6.24 34.03 -7.84
CA ASN A 541 -5.14 33.76 -6.91
C ASN A 541 -5.35 34.35 -5.51
N ALA A 542 -4.65 33.76 -4.52
CA ALA A 542 -4.63 34.04 -3.09
C ALA A 542 -5.87 33.60 -2.26
N ALA A 543 -5.58 33.00 -1.09
CA ALA A 543 -6.47 32.63 0.02
C ALA A 543 -7.72 31.81 -0.35
N ALA A 544 -7.62 30.47 -0.16
CA ALA A 544 -8.52 29.45 -0.72
C ALA A 544 -8.54 29.42 -2.27
N ARG A 545 -8.68 28.23 -2.85
CA ARG A 545 -8.75 28.01 -4.30
C ARG A 545 -9.94 27.11 -4.69
N TYR A 546 -10.97 27.13 -3.88
CA TYR A 546 -12.15 26.29 -4.03
C TYR A 546 -13.41 27.01 -3.56
N VAL A 547 -14.55 26.62 -4.13
CA VAL A 547 -15.87 26.89 -3.57
C VAL A 547 -16.36 25.62 -2.89
N THR A 548 -16.88 25.75 -1.67
CA THR A 548 -17.49 24.64 -0.93
C THR A 548 -18.92 24.46 -1.43
N LEU A 549 -19.19 23.41 -2.20
CA LEU A 549 -20.53 23.08 -2.69
C LEU A 549 -21.19 22.09 -1.73
N ARG A 550 -22.27 22.54 -1.06
CA ARG A 550 -23.11 21.71 -0.20
C ARG A 550 -24.37 21.30 -0.92
N LEU A 551 -24.78 20.03 -0.78
CA LEU A 551 -26.12 19.60 -1.16
C LEU A 551 -27.07 19.67 0.04
N ARG A 552 -28.31 20.10 -0.17
CA ARG A 552 -29.36 20.19 0.84
C ARG A 552 -30.66 19.62 0.29
N ASN A 553 -31.33 18.79 1.08
CA ASN A 553 -32.70 18.40 0.80
C ASN A 553 -33.68 19.32 1.55
N GLU A 554 -34.59 19.94 0.81
CA GLU A 554 -35.72 20.74 1.33
C GLU A 554 -37.07 20.08 1.03
N CYS A 555 -37.07 18.92 0.35
CA CYS A 555 -38.25 18.06 0.19
C CYS A 555 -38.72 17.44 1.51
N ARG A 556 -39.96 16.94 1.47
CA ARG A 556 -40.56 16.10 2.53
C ARG A 556 -40.11 14.65 2.49
N SER A 557 -39.62 14.17 1.35
CA SER A 557 -39.10 12.82 1.12
C SER A 557 -37.56 12.82 1.16
N PRO A 558 -36.89 11.74 1.60
CA PRO A 558 -35.44 11.61 1.44
C PRO A 558 -35.04 11.61 -0.04
N VAL A 559 -33.92 12.25 -0.37
CA VAL A 559 -33.41 12.38 -1.75
C VAL A 559 -32.04 11.70 -1.84
N VAL A 560 -31.83 10.89 -2.87
CA VAL A 560 -30.54 10.31 -3.23
C VAL A 560 -29.93 11.16 -4.34
N ALA A 561 -28.75 11.73 -4.10
CA ALA A 561 -28.13 12.70 -5.01
C ALA A 561 -26.68 12.34 -5.37
N ALA A 562 -26.31 12.53 -6.64
CA ALA A 562 -24.93 12.56 -7.10
C ALA A 562 -24.60 13.95 -7.68
N VAL A 563 -23.36 14.40 -7.50
CA VAL A 563 -22.87 15.68 -8.02
C VAL A 563 -21.58 15.48 -8.80
N HIS A 564 -21.55 15.99 -10.02
CA HIS A 564 -20.41 15.95 -10.93
C HIS A 564 -19.80 17.35 -11.04
N TYR A 565 -18.56 17.53 -10.61
CA TYR A 565 -17.94 18.84 -10.39
C TYR A 565 -16.46 18.82 -10.82
N LEU A 566 -15.87 19.99 -11.06
CA LEU A 566 -14.43 20.07 -11.32
C LEU A 566 -13.69 20.08 -9.99
N GLY A 567 -13.03 18.98 -9.64
CA GLY A 567 -12.28 18.84 -8.40
C GLY A 567 -11.05 19.72 -8.34
N LEU A 568 -10.41 19.76 -7.17
CA LEU A 568 -9.21 20.58 -6.94
C LEU A 568 -7.97 20.04 -7.68
N THR A 569 -8.09 18.81 -8.16
CA THR A 569 -7.23 18.10 -9.10
C THR A 569 -7.21 18.72 -10.50
N GLY A 570 -8.26 19.47 -10.87
CA GLY A 570 -8.52 19.93 -12.23
C GLY A 570 -9.27 18.94 -13.11
N GLU A 571 -9.68 17.78 -12.57
CA GLU A 571 -10.46 16.76 -13.28
C GLU A 571 -11.96 16.84 -12.93
N TRP A 572 -12.81 16.22 -13.76
CA TRP A 572 -14.25 16.16 -13.52
C TRP A 572 -14.60 14.92 -12.68
N GLU A 573 -14.81 15.14 -11.39
CA GLU A 573 -15.08 14.14 -10.36
C GLU A 573 -16.60 13.93 -10.20
N THR A 574 -17.02 12.78 -9.65
CA THR A 574 -18.43 12.52 -9.30
C THR A 574 -18.54 12.00 -7.86
N ALA A 575 -19.09 12.81 -6.96
CA ALA A 575 -19.46 12.35 -5.63
C ALA A 575 -20.79 11.58 -5.70
N GLY A 576 -20.76 10.33 -5.25
CA GLY A 576 -21.79 9.33 -5.47
C GLY A 576 -22.90 9.27 -4.43
N TRP A 577 -24.08 8.79 -4.85
CA TRP A 577 -25.29 8.48 -4.07
C TRP A 577 -25.30 8.91 -2.60
N LEU A 578 -25.43 10.22 -2.42
CA LEU A 578 -25.53 10.89 -1.14
C LEU A 578 -26.97 10.84 -0.65
N ASP A 579 -27.16 10.22 0.52
CA ASP A 579 -28.44 10.12 1.20
C ASP A 579 -28.77 11.42 1.96
N LEU A 580 -29.73 12.19 1.45
CA LEU A 580 -30.12 13.49 1.99
C LEU A 580 -31.49 13.40 2.67
N GLU A 581 -31.49 13.37 4.00
CA GLU A 581 -32.73 13.37 4.79
C GLU A 581 -33.49 14.71 4.73
N PRO A 582 -34.83 14.69 4.84
CA PRO A 582 -35.65 15.89 4.88
C PRO A 582 -35.22 16.93 5.93
N ALA A 583 -35.54 18.18 5.65
CA ALA A 583 -35.55 19.29 6.62
C ALA A 583 -34.21 19.64 7.32
N GLY A 584 -33.04 19.28 6.77
CA GLY A 584 -31.77 19.92 7.16
C GLY A 584 -30.48 19.13 7.08
N GLY A 585 -30.51 17.84 6.75
CA GLY A 585 -29.30 17.01 6.60
C GLY A 585 -28.46 17.40 5.39
N ALA A 586 -27.57 18.39 5.54
CA ALA A 586 -26.57 18.74 4.52
C ALA A 586 -25.41 17.73 4.55
N ALA A 587 -25.60 16.57 3.91
CA ALA A 587 -24.75 15.40 4.14
C ALA A 587 -23.30 15.52 3.65
N VAL A 588 -23.03 16.27 2.57
CA VAL A 588 -21.67 16.45 2.02
C VAL A 588 -21.40 17.87 1.55
N ALA A 589 -20.16 18.28 1.77
CA ALA A 589 -19.51 19.42 1.13
C ALA A 589 -18.44 18.90 0.15
N VAL A 590 -18.63 19.08 -1.15
CA VAL A 590 -17.58 18.83 -2.16
C VAL A 590 -16.83 20.13 -2.45
N LEU A 591 -15.53 20.05 -2.75
CA LEU A 591 -14.71 21.22 -3.05
C LEU A 591 -14.48 21.33 -4.55
N THR A 592 -15.03 22.36 -5.18
CA THR A 592 -14.91 22.60 -6.62
C THR A 592 -13.98 23.78 -6.92
N GLY A 593 -13.08 23.60 -7.88
CA GLY A 593 -12.25 24.67 -8.43
C GLY A 593 -12.97 25.53 -9.48
N ASN A 594 -14.24 25.22 -9.78
CA ASN A 594 -15.01 25.80 -10.89
C ASN A 594 -16.36 26.34 -10.40
N SER A 595 -16.83 27.43 -11.04
CA SER A 595 -18.15 28.04 -10.82
C SER A 595 -19.30 27.28 -11.50
N VAL A 596 -19.04 26.04 -11.94
CA VAL A 596 -19.94 25.17 -12.68
C VAL A 596 -19.87 23.75 -12.12
N TYR A 597 -21.04 23.15 -11.93
CA TYR A 597 -21.21 21.77 -11.49
C TYR A 597 -22.48 21.19 -12.13
N TYR A 598 -22.66 19.88 -12.07
CA TYR A 598 -23.83 19.18 -12.58
C TYR A 598 -24.42 18.26 -11.52
N VAL A 599 -25.73 18.04 -11.55
CA VAL A 599 -26.46 17.28 -10.51
C VAL A 599 -27.37 16.21 -11.11
N HIS A 600 -27.45 15.06 -10.45
CA HIS A 600 -28.41 13.97 -10.72
C HIS A 600 -29.01 13.48 -9.40
N ALA A 601 -30.30 13.67 -9.17
CA ALA A 601 -30.96 13.24 -7.94
C ALA A 601 -32.40 12.74 -8.13
N PHE A 602 -32.86 11.88 -7.22
CA PHE A 602 -34.18 11.23 -7.22
C PHE A 602 -34.69 10.96 -5.79
N GLU A 603 -36.01 10.79 -5.58
CA GLU A 603 -36.54 10.38 -4.27
C GLU A 603 -36.05 8.97 -3.88
N ARG A 604 -35.63 8.77 -2.62
CA ARG A 604 -35.19 7.43 -2.16
C ARG A 604 -36.33 6.41 -2.33
N GLY A 605 -36.07 5.37 -3.12
CA GLY A 605 -37.05 4.35 -3.50
C GLY A 605 -37.69 4.55 -4.88
N ASP A 606 -37.42 5.65 -5.58
CA ASP A 606 -37.82 5.88 -6.98
C ASP A 606 -36.61 6.17 -7.91
N PRO A 607 -35.71 5.21 -8.13
CA PRO A 607 -34.62 5.34 -9.10
C PRO A 607 -35.09 5.34 -10.57
N GLY A 608 -36.42 5.27 -10.80
CA GLY A 608 -37.07 5.32 -12.11
C GLY A 608 -37.64 6.70 -12.47
N CYS A 609 -37.54 7.70 -11.59
CA CYS A 609 -38.03 9.07 -11.79
C CYS A 609 -39.55 9.17 -12.05
N LEU A 610 -40.36 8.27 -11.49
CA LEU A 610 -41.82 8.24 -11.66
C LEU A 610 -42.53 9.40 -10.94
N ARG A 611 -41.93 9.94 -9.87
CA ARG A 611 -42.47 11.04 -9.03
C ARG A 611 -41.82 12.39 -9.30
N GLY A 612 -40.60 12.40 -9.82
CA GLY A 612 -39.79 13.60 -10.06
C GLY A 612 -38.30 13.32 -9.91
N CYS A 613 -37.48 14.08 -10.63
CA CYS A 613 -36.02 13.90 -10.67
C CYS A 613 -35.30 15.18 -11.08
N TRP A 614 -34.22 15.53 -10.37
CA TRP A 614 -33.32 16.64 -10.71
C TRP A 614 -32.21 16.09 -11.60
N THR A 615 -32.47 16.00 -12.90
CA THR A 615 -31.61 15.33 -13.90
C THR A 615 -31.61 16.11 -15.21
N GLY A 616 -30.62 15.87 -16.06
CA GLY A 616 -30.43 16.64 -17.29
C GLY A 616 -29.76 15.86 -18.41
N ARG A 617 -29.37 16.58 -19.46
CA ARG A 617 -28.69 16.03 -20.65
C ARG A 617 -27.42 16.80 -21.01
N ASP A 618 -26.97 17.68 -20.11
CA ASP A 618 -25.82 18.56 -20.35
C ASP A 618 -24.49 17.79 -20.27
N VAL A 619 -24.45 16.76 -19.42
CA VAL A 619 -23.40 15.74 -19.40
C VAL A 619 -24.05 14.38 -19.07
N THR A 620 -23.53 13.32 -19.68
CA THR A 620 -23.84 11.93 -19.32
C THR A 620 -22.59 11.31 -18.75
N VAL A 621 -22.65 10.84 -17.50
CA VAL A 621 -21.54 10.19 -16.81
C VAL A 621 -21.90 8.72 -16.61
N GLU A 622 -20.97 7.81 -16.86
CA GLU A 622 -21.15 6.42 -16.44
C GLU A 622 -20.92 6.35 -14.93
N PHE A 623 -21.98 6.08 -14.18
CA PHE A 623 -21.98 6.07 -12.73
C PHE A 623 -22.87 4.93 -12.23
N ASP A 624 -22.37 4.14 -11.27
CA ASP A 624 -23.07 2.91 -10.81
C ASP A 624 -23.39 1.95 -11.98
N GLY A 625 -22.37 1.71 -12.83
CA GLY A 625 -22.44 0.82 -14.00
C GLY A 625 -23.46 1.22 -15.07
N ARG A 626 -23.97 2.45 -15.05
CA ARG A 626 -25.05 2.94 -15.94
C ARG A 626 -24.80 4.37 -16.39
N PRO A 627 -25.17 4.74 -17.63
CA PRO A 627 -25.16 6.14 -18.05
C PRO A 627 -26.24 6.93 -17.28
N ARG A 628 -25.82 7.95 -16.53
CA ARG A 628 -26.69 8.88 -15.79
C ARG A 628 -26.55 10.28 -16.38
N GLY A 629 -27.67 10.92 -16.71
CA GLY A 629 -27.69 12.29 -17.24
C GLY A 629 -27.80 13.34 -16.12
N PHE A 630 -26.83 14.25 -16.03
CA PHE A 630 -26.80 15.30 -15.01
C PHE A 630 -27.23 16.65 -15.62
N ALA A 631 -27.88 17.49 -14.81
CA ALA A 631 -28.29 18.84 -15.18
C ALA A 631 -27.23 19.87 -14.83
N LEU A 632 -26.97 20.82 -15.74
CA LEU A 632 -25.99 21.90 -15.56
C LEU A 632 -26.47 22.97 -14.56
N TYR A 633 -25.63 23.27 -13.57
CA TYR A 633 -25.80 24.39 -12.65
C TYR A 633 -24.59 25.34 -12.69
N ARG A 634 -24.88 26.64 -12.63
CA ARG A 634 -23.88 27.70 -12.58
C ARG A 634 -24.04 28.45 -11.26
N MET A 635 -22.92 28.72 -10.61
CA MET A 635 -22.87 29.58 -9.43
C MET A 635 -23.12 31.04 -9.83
N ALA A 636 -23.57 31.86 -8.88
CA ALA A 636 -23.75 33.29 -9.12
C ALA A 636 -22.39 33.99 -9.35
N SER A 637 -22.39 35.09 -10.10
CA SER A 637 -21.16 35.74 -10.59
C SER A 637 -20.34 36.45 -9.51
N ASP A 638 -20.90 36.61 -8.32
CA ASP A 638 -20.29 37.14 -7.09
C ASP A 638 -19.65 36.06 -6.20
N VAL A 639 -19.83 34.77 -6.52
CA VAL A 639 -19.22 33.65 -5.78
C VAL A 639 -17.70 33.61 -6.00
N THR A 640 -16.96 33.89 -4.95
CA THR A 640 -15.48 33.84 -4.88
C THR A 640 -14.99 32.57 -4.18
N TYR A 641 -13.70 32.22 -4.34
CA TYR A 641 -13.10 31.13 -3.54
C TYR A 641 -13.22 31.40 -2.04
N GLY A 642 -13.38 30.33 -1.26
CA GLY A 642 -13.75 30.39 0.16
C GLY A 642 -15.27 30.48 0.40
N SER A 643 -16.07 30.83 -0.61
CA SER A 643 -17.54 30.82 -0.51
C SER A 643 -18.08 29.41 -0.25
N THR A 644 -19.23 29.34 0.42
CA THR A 644 -20.04 28.12 0.50
C THR A 644 -21.32 28.31 -0.31
N VAL A 645 -21.46 27.56 -1.40
CA VAL A 645 -22.69 27.51 -2.22
C VAL A 645 -23.53 26.33 -1.76
N THR A 646 -24.82 26.53 -1.54
CA THR A 646 -25.76 25.44 -1.23
C THR A 646 -26.67 25.20 -2.42
N HIS A 647 -26.78 23.94 -2.84
CA HIS A 647 -27.72 23.45 -3.83
C HIS A 647 -28.89 22.79 -3.11
N SER A 648 -30.08 23.40 -3.16
CA SER A 648 -31.29 22.89 -2.51
C SER A 648 -32.18 22.13 -3.49
N PHE A 649 -32.46 20.87 -3.17
CA PHE A 649 -33.52 20.08 -3.80
C PHE A 649 -34.86 20.45 -3.18
N VAL A 650 -35.79 20.97 -3.97
CA VAL A 650 -37.10 21.48 -3.50
C VAL A 650 -38.23 20.68 -4.14
N CYS A 651 -39.12 20.13 -3.31
CA CYS A 651 -40.39 19.50 -3.68
C CYS A 651 -41.37 19.40 -2.47
#